data_AF-A0A8H5S3V7-F1
#
_entry.id   AF-A0A8H5S3V7-F1
#
_cell.length_a   1.000
_cell.length_b   1.000
_cell.length_c   1.000
_cell.angle_alpha   90.00
_cell.angle_beta   90.00
_cell.angle_gamma   90.00
#
_symmetry.space_group_name_H-M   'P 1'
#
loop_
_entity.id
_entity.type
_entity.pdbx_description
1 polymer ?
#
loop_
_entity_poly.entity_id
_entity_poly.type
_entity_poly.pdbx_seq_one_letter_code
_entity_poly.pdbx_strand_id
1 'polypeptide(L)'
;MPPDPKLYLPPNVPWSEPAWYRTGNSVYHNASHRKLRDNIRKYVDEHILPYALEWEEKGEVPRSAALSYCKSGIPFDDVPEDFRPQDVPNLAGIPHGQLDAFHFLISTDEMSRVEGGVSIALGGASTIGLPPVLYYGTHKQKSHWFPGLFSGSVNFCLGITEPGGGSDVANIQTTAEKSSDGKFYVVNGAKKWITGAPWATHMTTAVRTGGPGAKGITVLEIPLDSPGVSVSKIFNSGQNAGGSSFVDLENVKVTVENRIGPENEGFGIIMKNFNRERYALAVSCNRKSRTCLAMSFSYAMERKTFGKRLIENQVIRRKLAEVAHRVEAHWAWLEQIAFQVNSSSEGWQEPSIASQIALVKIQGGQMVELACREAQQIFGGAGYQKGGRGATVEQISRDLRMLVVGGGSEEILTDLALRQEIGAFSRQAKIPAAAERHINIGFHIPACLVFFYSKSSSLYGIVFKASDDHKPRTLLDVLAQDKLDHVSRDLDDCLSLPRQLVNNSKVNWRLYCHPERYRTLVIKGTDDASAPATSHMRYDALPDFHLMLPLTTRATDNIDTVVHAPISNDGDTIKLLQQSSKYEDAQDAAQRDGSPALSNLLRHGSWTMNGPFISDLSSPSIEALRLWNSLRFVRMGWLTALEAVSYMDLFFENILPLSPVMDDFYSHHDNHYKLITQEPLLCCTILMISSRFHCLQGTSSWSRSVALHTRLWEHCEHLVNRIIFGQEKKSKAKTRTLGSIQALILMTEWAPRSVYFPPKSDGWDSDLLFQLPDERDQLDGNSADVTQDLQGNWYRDVVAPAKTIDRMSWMLLGCAVTLGHEIGLFTATGMNSTVNDTQHHRINHVWLRKVIFIADEQLSSRNGLTSVIPSSLNSSAFEPWIGSSSAKAEQTRKFVNGQLALAELARSISNTLFSSRNTTQEHIQSYKYVSSIEEYQQKLAAWREVYLDKQVLSWHTYDLLEIEYQYATVFLHSLGMQAVVDRSCRTNPDDPNAANRATGNWILNFATPTDLRFINTVIQGSCELMQSAIHLAERGSLQYCPTRVITRVIGVSVFLLKALGLGVERAVFNKSLDRLEHVVRTIRHSTWDDLDLAKRYADVLHHHIYQLKNGSGTRGSHQESSIVEQRPGDALTERGTSYESSDMFGNIHVSDDWPDSLAFLDASLAPFGIATDESSGLAGLGDSDWSLLWNIPSFYTPLFPP
;
A
#
# COMPACT_ATOMS: atom_id res chain seq x y z
N MET A 1 -22.31 -26.78 30.13
CA MET A 1 -21.26 -26.80 29.05
C MET A 1 -20.18 -27.84 29.38
N PRO A 2 -19.31 -28.25 28.44
CA PRO A 2 -18.01 -28.82 28.83
C PRO A 2 -17.14 -27.74 29.52
N PRO A 3 -16.13 -28.12 30.35
CA PRO A 3 -15.19 -27.18 30.95
C PRO A 3 -14.42 -26.35 29.90
N ASP A 4 -13.98 -25.14 30.26
CA ASP A 4 -13.23 -24.25 29.35
C ASP A 4 -11.97 -24.96 28.81
N PRO A 5 -11.79 -25.07 27.48
CA PRO A 5 -10.70 -25.85 26.90
C PRO A 5 -9.31 -25.27 27.19
N LYS A 6 -9.19 -24.04 27.73
CA LYS A 6 -7.93 -23.52 28.29
C LYS A 6 -7.31 -24.43 29.35
N LEU A 7 -8.13 -25.19 30.11
CA LEU A 7 -7.66 -26.12 31.14
C LEU A 7 -6.85 -27.30 30.59
N TYR A 8 -6.91 -27.53 29.27
CA TYR A 8 -6.15 -28.58 28.58
C TYR A 8 -5.02 -28.02 27.69
N LEU A 9 -4.70 -26.72 27.79
CA LEU A 9 -3.56 -26.14 27.08
C LEU A 9 -2.24 -26.73 27.61
N PRO A 10 -1.30 -27.12 26.73
CA PRO A 10 0.04 -27.52 27.16
C PRO A 10 0.75 -26.39 27.92
N PRO A 11 1.53 -26.69 28.97
CA PRO A 11 2.38 -25.69 29.60
C PRO A 11 3.41 -25.15 28.59
N ASN A 12 3.78 -23.88 28.73
CA ASN A 12 4.84 -23.20 27.96
C ASN A 12 4.60 -23.00 26.44
N VAL A 13 3.36 -23.06 25.94
CA VAL A 13 3.04 -22.67 24.54
C VAL A 13 3.68 -21.30 24.20
N PRO A 14 4.31 -21.12 23.02
CA PRO A 14 4.92 -19.84 22.62
C PRO A 14 3.94 -18.67 22.75
N TRP A 15 4.43 -17.55 23.32
CA TRP A 15 3.67 -16.29 23.53
C TRP A 15 2.35 -16.36 24.34
N SER A 16 1.94 -17.54 24.83
CA SER A 16 0.76 -17.72 25.69
C SER A 16 0.82 -16.96 27.02
N GLU A 17 2.03 -16.75 27.53
CA GLU A 17 2.33 -15.98 28.73
C GLU A 17 3.42 -14.92 28.42
N PRO A 18 3.33 -13.70 28.98
CA PRO A 18 4.36 -12.68 28.85
C PRO A 18 5.77 -13.16 29.24
N ALA A 19 6.80 -12.62 28.60
CA ALA A 19 8.17 -13.13 28.70
C ALA A 19 8.68 -13.31 30.15
N TRP A 20 8.39 -12.36 31.05
CA TRP A 20 8.85 -12.36 32.46
C TRP A 20 8.31 -13.54 33.29
N TYR A 21 7.25 -14.22 32.84
CA TYR A 21 6.74 -15.46 33.44
C TYR A 21 7.74 -16.61 33.29
N ARG A 22 8.52 -16.63 32.20
CA ARG A 22 9.47 -17.69 31.83
C ARG A 22 10.94 -17.34 32.08
N THR A 23 11.33 -16.08 31.91
CA THR A 23 12.74 -15.65 32.05
C THR A 23 13.23 -15.57 33.49
N GLY A 24 12.34 -15.49 34.48
CA GLY A 24 12.66 -15.26 35.90
C GLY A 24 13.16 -13.85 36.23
N ASN A 25 13.87 -13.21 35.29
CA ASN A 25 14.41 -11.86 35.40
C ASN A 25 13.51 -10.85 34.68
N SER A 26 13.21 -9.73 35.36
CA SER A 26 12.58 -8.52 34.81
C SER A 26 12.99 -7.33 35.69
N VAL A 27 13.12 -6.14 35.09
CA VAL A 27 13.36 -4.89 35.82
C VAL A 27 12.09 -4.34 36.49
N TYR A 28 10.91 -4.87 36.14
CA TYR A 28 9.62 -4.43 36.65
C TYR A 28 8.98 -5.43 37.63
N HIS A 29 9.34 -6.73 37.56
CA HIS A 29 8.64 -7.77 38.32
C HIS A 29 9.47 -8.44 39.42
N ASN A 30 9.03 -8.24 40.66
CA ASN A 30 9.63 -8.75 41.90
C ASN A 30 8.99 -10.10 42.35
N ALA A 31 9.23 -10.48 43.61
CA ALA A 31 8.68 -11.71 44.21
C ALA A 31 7.19 -11.63 44.60
N SER A 32 6.67 -10.48 45.06
CA SER A 32 5.25 -10.33 45.39
C SER A 32 4.38 -10.38 44.13
N HIS A 33 4.87 -9.84 43.02
CA HIS A 33 4.23 -9.91 41.69
C HIS A 33 4.02 -11.37 41.24
N ARG A 34 5.00 -12.25 41.50
CA ARG A 34 4.90 -13.69 41.23
C ARG A 34 3.91 -14.38 42.18
N LYS A 35 4.04 -14.12 43.49
CA LYS A 35 3.15 -14.65 44.54
C LYS A 35 1.67 -14.29 44.29
N LEU A 36 1.42 -13.06 43.84
CA LEU A 36 0.10 -12.57 43.44
C LEU A 36 -0.46 -13.37 42.26
N ARG A 37 0.32 -13.46 41.18
CA ARG A 37 -0.06 -14.22 39.98
C ARG A 37 -0.42 -15.67 40.32
N ASP A 38 0.44 -16.35 41.06
CA ASP A 38 0.23 -17.77 41.40
C ASP A 38 -1.00 -17.98 42.28
N ASN A 39 -1.31 -17.03 43.18
CA ASN A 39 -2.50 -17.09 44.02
C ASN A 39 -3.80 -16.90 43.23
N ILE A 40 -3.88 -15.88 42.36
CA ILE A 40 -5.08 -15.61 41.55
C ILE A 40 -5.26 -16.71 40.50
N ARG A 41 -4.19 -17.09 39.79
CA ARG A 41 -4.23 -18.16 38.78
C ARG A 41 -4.78 -19.46 39.34
N LYS A 42 -4.31 -19.87 40.53
CA LYS A 42 -4.82 -21.07 41.19
C LYS A 42 -6.33 -20.97 41.45
N TYR A 43 -6.81 -19.85 41.97
CA TYR A 43 -8.25 -19.65 42.22
C TYR A 43 -9.07 -19.68 40.92
N VAL A 44 -8.58 -19.01 39.86
CA VAL A 44 -9.23 -18.95 38.55
C VAL A 44 -9.32 -20.34 37.91
N ASP A 45 -8.22 -21.11 37.92
CA ASP A 45 -8.13 -22.42 37.27
C ASP A 45 -8.86 -23.51 38.09
N GLU A 46 -8.91 -23.44 39.42
CA GLU A 46 -9.60 -24.42 40.28
C GLU A 46 -11.10 -24.13 40.49
N HIS A 47 -11.54 -22.87 40.49
CA HIS A 47 -12.90 -22.48 40.91
C HIS A 47 -13.74 -21.74 39.87
N ILE A 48 -13.15 -21.21 38.79
CA ILE A 48 -13.88 -20.39 37.80
C ILE A 48 -13.89 -21.05 36.41
N LEU A 49 -12.72 -21.29 35.80
CA LEU A 49 -12.63 -21.84 34.45
C LEU A 49 -13.33 -23.20 34.23
N PRO A 50 -13.42 -24.12 35.22
CA PRO A 50 -14.17 -25.37 35.03
C PRO A 50 -15.66 -25.17 34.72
N TYR A 51 -16.22 -24.01 35.09
CA TYR A 51 -17.66 -23.72 34.99
C TYR A 51 -17.99 -22.48 34.14
N ALA A 52 -16.99 -21.65 33.79
CA ALA A 52 -17.19 -20.33 33.18
C ALA A 52 -18.09 -20.33 31.94
N LEU A 53 -17.89 -21.26 31.00
CA LEU A 53 -18.70 -21.35 29.78
C LEU A 53 -20.18 -21.71 30.07
N GLU A 54 -20.46 -22.46 31.14
CA GLU A 54 -21.82 -22.79 31.55
C GLU A 54 -22.51 -21.59 32.22
N TRP A 55 -21.80 -20.88 33.09
CA TRP A 55 -22.33 -19.70 33.77
C TRP A 55 -22.59 -18.54 32.80
N GLU A 56 -21.75 -18.37 31.77
CA GLU A 56 -21.96 -17.42 30.69
C GLU A 56 -23.11 -17.83 29.74
N GLU A 57 -23.27 -19.12 29.43
CA GLU A 57 -24.45 -19.61 28.69
C GLU A 57 -25.74 -19.36 29.48
N LYS A 58 -25.74 -19.67 30.78
CA LYS A 58 -26.87 -19.43 31.69
C LYS A 58 -27.15 -17.93 31.93
N GLY A 59 -26.11 -17.10 31.86
CA GLY A 59 -26.19 -15.65 32.10
C GLY A 59 -26.23 -15.24 33.57
N GLU A 60 -25.77 -16.11 34.47
CA GLU A 60 -25.65 -15.93 35.92
C GLU A 60 -24.71 -17.00 36.54
N VAL A 61 -24.27 -16.80 37.79
CA VAL A 61 -23.44 -17.76 38.55
C VAL A 61 -24.16 -18.26 39.81
N PRO A 62 -23.80 -19.42 40.36
CA PRO A 62 -24.30 -19.86 41.67
C PRO A 62 -23.93 -18.86 42.78
N ARG A 63 -24.90 -18.45 43.60
CA ARG A 63 -24.68 -17.49 44.71
C ARG A 63 -23.58 -17.94 45.68
N SER A 64 -23.40 -19.24 45.88
CA SER A 64 -22.30 -19.80 46.69
C SER A 64 -20.91 -19.53 46.08
N ALA A 65 -20.78 -19.61 44.75
CA ALA A 65 -19.53 -19.30 44.06
C ALA A 65 -19.21 -17.80 44.12
N ALA A 66 -20.21 -16.94 43.90
CA ALA A 66 -20.08 -15.48 44.06
C ALA A 66 -19.63 -15.12 45.49
N LEU A 67 -20.30 -15.65 46.51
CA LEU A 67 -19.92 -15.42 47.92
C LEU A 67 -18.52 -15.94 48.26
N SER A 68 -18.11 -17.09 47.69
CA SER A 68 -16.74 -17.58 47.85
C SER A 68 -15.71 -16.65 47.20
N TYR A 69 -16.02 -16.09 46.03
CA TYR A 69 -15.15 -15.15 45.33
C TYR A 69 -15.07 -13.80 46.07
N CYS A 70 -16.18 -13.25 46.56
CA CYS A 70 -16.17 -12.09 47.46
C CYS A 70 -15.28 -12.32 48.69
N LYS A 71 -15.39 -13.48 49.35
CA LYS A 71 -14.56 -13.85 50.51
C LYS A 71 -13.10 -14.18 50.18
N SER A 72 -12.75 -14.41 48.91
CA SER A 72 -11.35 -14.61 48.50
C SER A 72 -10.49 -13.34 48.61
N GLY A 73 -11.15 -12.16 48.69
CA GLY A 73 -10.49 -10.86 48.68
C GLY A 73 -10.08 -10.35 47.29
N ILE A 74 -10.12 -11.21 46.25
CA ILE A 74 -9.72 -10.88 44.87
C ILE A 74 -10.54 -9.72 44.25
N PRO A 75 -11.89 -9.69 44.28
CA PRO A 75 -12.65 -8.62 43.59
C PRO A 75 -12.59 -7.25 44.27
N PHE A 76 -12.03 -7.17 45.48
CA PHE A 76 -12.04 -5.98 46.33
C PHE A 76 -10.63 -5.70 46.89
N ASP A 77 -9.60 -5.90 46.07
CA ASP A 77 -8.21 -5.63 46.43
C ASP A 77 -7.98 -4.17 46.85
N ASP A 78 -8.63 -3.23 46.15
CA ASP A 78 -8.62 -1.80 46.46
C ASP A 78 -9.12 -1.40 47.86
N VAL A 79 -9.92 -2.23 48.54
CA VAL A 79 -10.55 -1.86 49.83
C VAL A 79 -9.50 -1.82 50.95
N PRO A 80 -9.25 -0.66 51.61
CA PRO A 80 -8.23 -0.53 52.65
C PRO A 80 -8.53 -1.38 53.88
N GLU A 81 -7.48 -1.86 54.55
CA GLU A 81 -7.54 -2.86 55.63
C GLU A 81 -8.48 -2.46 56.78
N ASP A 82 -8.53 -1.17 57.16
CA ASP A 82 -9.43 -0.64 58.21
C ASP A 82 -10.94 -0.87 57.92
N PHE A 83 -11.30 -1.14 56.66
CA PHE A 83 -12.67 -1.39 56.22
C PHE A 83 -12.91 -2.84 55.75
N ARG A 84 -11.90 -3.73 55.85
CA ARG A 84 -12.03 -5.16 55.54
C ARG A 84 -12.49 -5.94 56.78
N PRO A 85 -13.38 -6.94 56.64
CA PRO A 85 -13.64 -7.90 57.72
C PRO A 85 -12.38 -8.71 58.06
N GLN A 86 -12.12 -8.95 59.34
CA GLN A 86 -10.91 -9.64 59.82
C GLN A 86 -10.82 -11.11 59.40
N ASP A 87 -11.92 -11.74 58.95
CA ASP A 87 -11.95 -13.10 58.41
C ASP A 87 -11.58 -13.18 56.91
N VAL A 88 -11.45 -12.04 56.22
CA VAL A 88 -11.09 -11.98 54.80
C VAL A 88 -9.57 -11.83 54.65
N PRO A 89 -8.89 -12.70 53.89
CA PRO A 89 -7.46 -12.58 53.68
C PRO A 89 -7.11 -11.35 52.83
N ASN A 90 -5.93 -10.79 53.09
CA ASN A 90 -5.24 -9.93 52.15
C ASN A 90 -4.84 -10.73 50.89
N LEU A 91 -4.89 -10.09 49.73
CA LEU A 91 -4.68 -10.74 48.44
C LEU A 91 -3.25 -11.30 48.34
N ALA A 92 -3.13 -12.61 48.08
CA ALA A 92 -1.89 -13.38 48.21
C ALA A 92 -1.12 -13.20 49.53
N GLY A 93 -1.76 -12.72 50.61
CA GLY A 93 -1.10 -12.30 51.84
C GLY A 93 -0.08 -11.19 51.64
N ILE A 94 -0.38 -10.20 50.78
CA ILE A 94 0.38 -8.97 50.56
C ILE A 94 -0.40 -7.82 51.23
N PRO A 95 0.21 -7.01 52.13
CA PRO A 95 -0.46 -5.86 52.73
C PRO A 95 -0.97 -4.86 51.69
N HIS A 96 -2.11 -4.23 51.93
CA HIS A 96 -2.76 -3.29 51.01
C HIS A 96 -1.81 -2.16 50.57
N GLY A 97 -1.09 -1.57 51.53
CA GLY A 97 -0.07 -0.53 51.27
C GLY A 97 1.22 -1.01 50.59
N GLN A 98 1.28 -2.27 50.13
CA GLN A 98 2.36 -2.81 49.29
C GLN A 98 1.88 -3.20 47.88
N LEU A 99 0.60 -2.99 47.56
CA LEU A 99 0.07 -3.18 46.22
C LEU A 99 0.41 -1.95 45.35
N ASP A 100 0.90 -2.20 44.13
CA ASP A 100 1.32 -1.16 43.20
C ASP A 100 0.68 -1.33 41.80
N ALA A 101 1.07 -0.47 40.84
CA ALA A 101 0.54 -0.52 39.48
C ALA A 101 0.83 -1.84 38.75
N PHE A 102 1.90 -2.56 39.11
CA PHE A 102 2.24 -3.87 38.55
C PHE A 102 1.46 -5.00 39.21
N HIS A 103 1.15 -4.91 40.50
CA HIS A 103 0.18 -5.79 41.15
C HIS A 103 -1.18 -5.67 40.45
N PHE A 104 -1.63 -4.45 40.13
CA PHE A 104 -2.89 -4.22 39.40
C PHE A 104 -2.86 -4.72 37.94
N LEU A 105 -1.75 -4.54 37.22
CA LEU A 105 -1.52 -5.15 35.90
C LEU A 105 -1.70 -6.67 35.97
N ILE A 106 -1.12 -7.31 36.99
CA ILE A 106 -1.15 -8.78 37.18
C ILE A 106 -2.51 -9.30 37.63
N SER A 107 -3.17 -8.64 38.59
CA SER A 107 -4.51 -9.05 39.03
C SER A 107 -5.53 -8.95 37.90
N THR A 108 -5.42 -7.90 37.08
CA THR A 108 -6.20 -7.77 35.84
C THR A 108 -5.84 -8.87 34.85
N ASP A 109 -4.56 -9.07 34.52
CA ASP A 109 -4.09 -10.06 33.54
C ASP A 109 -4.55 -11.50 33.87
N GLU A 110 -4.48 -11.91 35.13
CA GLU A 110 -4.97 -13.23 35.56
C GLU A 110 -6.51 -13.31 35.54
N MET A 111 -7.23 -12.30 36.02
CA MET A 111 -8.71 -12.32 35.96
C MET A 111 -9.24 -12.22 34.52
N SER A 112 -8.50 -11.61 33.61
CA SER A 112 -8.83 -11.56 32.17
C SER A 112 -8.68 -12.91 31.45
N ARG A 113 -8.16 -13.96 32.11
CA ARG A 113 -8.27 -15.37 31.64
C ARG A 113 -9.73 -15.84 31.61
N VAL A 114 -10.63 -15.21 32.36
CA VAL A 114 -12.06 -15.55 32.35
C VAL A 114 -12.73 -14.83 31.17
N GLU A 115 -13.47 -15.58 30.35
CA GLU A 115 -14.26 -15.03 29.23
C GLU A 115 -15.74 -14.86 29.64
N GLY A 116 -16.54 -14.17 28.82
CA GLY A 116 -17.91 -13.83 29.18
C GLY A 116 -17.99 -12.83 30.33
N GLY A 117 -19.20 -12.62 30.84
CA GLY A 117 -19.44 -11.72 31.96
C GLY A 117 -19.26 -12.39 33.33
N VAL A 118 -18.61 -13.55 33.39
CA VAL A 118 -18.58 -14.42 34.58
C VAL A 118 -17.95 -13.73 35.78
N SER A 119 -16.85 -13.00 35.61
CA SER A 119 -16.20 -12.26 36.70
C SER A 119 -17.09 -11.17 37.29
N ILE A 120 -18.01 -10.60 36.49
CA ILE A 120 -19.00 -9.60 36.89
C ILE A 120 -20.15 -10.27 37.66
N ALA A 121 -20.58 -11.47 37.24
CA ALA A 121 -21.56 -12.24 38.01
C ALA A 121 -21.00 -12.72 39.36
N LEU A 122 -19.70 -13.03 39.45
CA LEU A 122 -19.04 -13.46 40.68
C LEU A 122 -18.78 -12.31 41.66
N GLY A 123 -18.19 -11.19 41.21
CA GLY A 123 -17.81 -10.05 42.07
C GLY A 123 -18.79 -8.87 42.05
N GLY A 124 -19.85 -8.96 41.27
CA GLY A 124 -20.69 -7.82 40.90
C GLY A 124 -20.01 -6.86 39.93
N ALA A 125 -20.66 -5.72 39.66
CA ALA A 125 -20.04 -4.58 38.98
C ALA A 125 -19.34 -3.63 39.98
N SER A 126 -19.08 -4.11 41.21
CA SER A 126 -18.49 -3.29 42.28
C SER A 126 -17.09 -2.78 41.93
N THR A 127 -16.32 -3.49 41.10
CA THR A 127 -15.00 -3.02 40.61
C THR A 127 -15.07 -1.71 39.81
N ILE A 128 -16.23 -1.39 39.21
CA ILE A 128 -16.45 -0.11 38.49
C ILE A 128 -17.42 0.84 39.22
N GLY A 129 -18.32 0.32 40.08
CA GLY A 129 -19.22 1.14 40.90
C GLY A 129 -18.57 1.74 42.15
N LEU A 130 -17.74 0.96 42.86
CA LEU A 130 -17.11 1.38 44.12
C LEU A 130 -16.12 2.57 44.03
N PRO A 131 -15.33 2.78 42.96
CA PRO A 131 -14.22 3.75 42.98
C PRO A 131 -14.59 5.22 43.32
N PRO A 132 -15.73 5.80 42.88
CA PRO A 132 -16.18 7.10 43.38
C PRO A 132 -16.36 7.14 44.91
N VAL A 133 -16.92 6.09 45.51
CA VAL A 133 -17.05 5.95 46.97
C VAL A 133 -15.67 5.73 47.63
N LEU A 134 -14.78 4.96 47.01
CA LEU A 134 -13.42 4.72 47.47
C LEU A 134 -12.61 6.02 47.58
N TYR A 135 -12.70 6.90 46.58
CA TYR A 135 -11.90 8.13 46.55
C TYR A 135 -12.59 9.35 47.18
N TYR A 136 -13.93 9.46 47.11
CA TYR A 136 -14.68 10.67 47.52
C TYR A 136 -15.79 10.42 48.55
N GLY A 137 -16.03 9.16 48.93
CA GLY A 137 -16.95 8.83 50.02
C GLY A 137 -16.43 9.31 51.38
N THR A 138 -17.35 9.71 52.25
CA THR A 138 -17.08 10.03 53.67
C THR A 138 -16.72 8.78 54.46
N HIS A 139 -16.04 8.92 55.60
CA HIS A 139 -15.73 7.80 56.49
C HIS A 139 -16.99 7.02 56.91
N LYS A 140 -18.12 7.71 57.13
CA LYS A 140 -19.42 7.09 57.44
C LYS A 140 -19.92 6.17 56.31
N GLN A 141 -19.87 6.66 55.07
CA GLN A 141 -20.23 5.90 53.87
C GLN A 141 -19.33 4.66 53.69
N LYS A 142 -18.00 4.81 53.79
CA LYS A 142 -17.05 3.69 53.68
C LYS A 142 -17.26 2.62 54.76
N SER A 143 -17.41 3.04 56.02
CA SER A 143 -17.66 2.14 57.17
C SER A 143 -18.97 1.38 57.04
N HIS A 144 -19.98 1.98 56.42
CA HIS A 144 -21.29 1.37 56.25
C HIS A 144 -21.32 0.34 55.11
N TRP A 145 -20.72 0.67 53.96
CA TRP A 145 -20.86 -0.13 52.74
C TRP A 145 -19.75 -1.17 52.52
N PHE A 146 -18.48 -0.86 52.84
CA PHE A 146 -17.35 -1.69 52.41
C PHE A 146 -17.32 -3.10 53.03
N PRO A 147 -17.63 -3.29 54.33
CA PRO A 147 -17.73 -4.64 54.90
C PRO A 147 -18.79 -5.52 54.22
N GLY A 148 -19.85 -4.89 53.68
CA GLY A 148 -20.95 -5.56 52.99
C GLY A 148 -20.59 -6.18 51.63
N LEU A 149 -19.48 -5.76 51.02
CA LEU A 149 -18.98 -6.32 49.75
C LEU A 149 -18.62 -7.81 49.92
N PHE A 150 -17.89 -8.12 51.00
CA PHE A 150 -17.36 -9.45 51.29
C PHE A 150 -18.44 -10.45 51.74
N SER A 151 -19.55 -9.97 52.29
CA SER A 151 -20.74 -10.75 52.61
C SER A 151 -21.74 -10.87 51.45
N GLY A 152 -21.55 -10.10 50.38
CA GLY A 152 -22.54 -9.95 49.30
C GLY A 152 -23.87 -9.33 49.77
N SER A 153 -23.87 -8.57 50.88
CA SER A 153 -25.02 -7.77 51.32
C SER A 153 -24.98 -6.33 50.82
N VAL A 154 -23.84 -5.89 50.29
CA VAL A 154 -23.68 -4.68 49.49
C VAL A 154 -22.97 -5.04 48.19
N ASN A 155 -23.44 -4.47 47.09
CA ASN A 155 -22.86 -4.59 45.76
C ASN A 155 -23.24 -3.34 44.96
N PHE A 156 -22.30 -2.78 44.20
CA PHE A 156 -22.47 -1.57 43.40
C PHE A 156 -22.57 -1.88 41.90
N CYS A 157 -23.26 -1.02 41.16
CA CYS A 157 -23.12 -0.87 39.70
C CYS A 157 -22.94 0.62 39.33
N LEU A 158 -22.43 0.88 38.12
CA LEU A 158 -22.02 2.22 37.70
C LEU A 158 -23.04 2.86 36.73
N GLY A 159 -23.82 3.82 37.23
CA GLY A 159 -24.96 4.45 36.55
C GLY A 159 -24.62 5.74 35.78
N ILE A 160 -23.74 5.67 34.76
CA ILE A 160 -23.38 6.85 33.94
C ILE A 160 -24.26 6.98 32.70
N THR A 161 -24.13 6.03 31.77
CA THR A 161 -24.65 6.10 30.39
C THR A 161 -26.18 6.09 30.30
N GLU A 162 -26.70 6.79 29.31
CA GLU A 162 -28.12 7.01 29.07
C GLU A 162 -28.51 6.70 27.61
N PRO A 163 -29.80 6.50 27.30
CA PRO A 163 -30.27 6.36 25.92
C PRO A 163 -29.87 7.52 24.99
N GLY A 164 -29.79 8.74 25.52
CA GLY A 164 -29.35 9.95 24.79
C GLY A 164 -27.90 10.36 25.01
N GLY A 165 -27.12 9.65 25.84
CA GLY A 165 -25.81 10.10 26.31
C GLY A 165 -24.87 8.94 26.66
N GLY A 166 -24.05 8.52 25.69
CA GLY A 166 -22.96 7.57 25.86
C GLY A 166 -21.61 8.27 26.01
N SER A 167 -20.97 8.55 24.88
CA SER A 167 -19.68 9.26 24.83
C SER A 167 -19.74 10.69 25.36
N ASP A 168 -20.88 11.37 25.21
CA ASP A 168 -21.11 12.74 25.68
C ASP A 168 -21.65 12.76 27.13
N VAL A 169 -20.82 12.28 28.06
CA VAL A 169 -21.16 12.21 29.50
C VAL A 169 -21.47 13.59 30.10
N ALA A 170 -20.95 14.68 29.50
CA ALA A 170 -21.23 16.04 29.96
C ALA A 170 -22.69 16.45 29.75
N ASN A 171 -23.40 15.83 28.81
CA ASN A 171 -24.77 16.17 28.40
C ASN A 171 -25.82 15.11 28.76
N ILE A 172 -25.59 14.33 29.83
CA ILE A 172 -26.62 13.48 30.45
C ILE A 172 -27.86 14.29 30.90
N GLN A 173 -29.02 13.63 30.91
CA GLN A 173 -30.34 14.23 31.11
C GLN A 173 -31.07 13.71 32.36
N THR A 174 -30.65 12.62 33.01
CA THR A 174 -31.23 12.20 34.31
C THR A 174 -31.06 13.33 35.33
N THR A 175 -32.16 13.88 35.83
CA THR A 175 -32.17 15.00 36.80
C THR A 175 -32.19 14.50 38.23
N ALA A 176 -31.76 15.35 39.17
CA ALA A 176 -31.90 15.14 40.60
C ALA A 176 -32.29 16.48 41.26
N GLU A 177 -33.58 16.68 41.47
CA GLU A 177 -34.13 17.91 42.05
C GLU A 177 -34.15 17.83 43.57
N LYS A 178 -33.61 18.86 44.25
CA LYS A 178 -33.51 18.87 45.71
C LYS A 178 -34.86 19.19 46.34
N SER A 179 -35.28 18.42 47.35
CA SER A 179 -36.55 18.62 48.05
C SER A 179 -36.60 19.98 48.74
N SER A 180 -37.80 20.54 48.90
CA SER A 180 -38.02 21.85 49.54
C SER A 180 -37.60 21.91 51.01
N ASP A 181 -37.50 20.76 51.68
CA ASP A 181 -36.95 20.61 53.03
C ASP A 181 -35.45 20.27 53.07
N GLY A 182 -34.80 20.17 51.90
CA GLY A 182 -33.38 19.93 51.71
C GLY A 182 -32.88 18.51 52.03
N LYS A 183 -33.76 17.58 52.45
CA LYS A 183 -33.37 16.24 52.95
C LYS A 183 -33.17 15.17 51.88
N PHE A 184 -33.74 15.36 50.70
CA PHE A 184 -33.70 14.38 49.61
C PHE A 184 -33.41 15.04 48.26
N TYR A 185 -32.95 14.23 47.31
CA TYR A 185 -33.10 14.47 45.88
C TYR A 185 -34.24 13.60 45.34
N VAL A 186 -35.03 14.15 44.44
CA VAL A 186 -36.00 13.43 43.61
C VAL A 186 -35.36 13.21 42.25
N VAL A 187 -35.04 11.96 41.94
CA VAL A 187 -34.30 11.58 40.72
C VAL A 187 -35.27 11.10 39.65
N ASN A 188 -35.12 11.64 38.44
CA ASN A 188 -35.95 11.30 37.27
C ASN A 188 -35.07 11.08 36.02
N GLY A 189 -35.24 9.96 35.32
CA GLY A 189 -34.52 9.67 34.07
C GLY A 189 -34.34 8.17 33.82
N ALA A 190 -33.41 7.83 32.92
CA ALA A 190 -33.13 6.45 32.55
C ALA A 190 -31.64 6.23 32.25
N LYS A 191 -31.09 5.15 32.82
CA LYS A 191 -29.71 4.68 32.61
C LYS A 191 -29.69 3.42 31.75
N LYS A 192 -28.67 3.26 30.90
CA LYS A 192 -28.59 2.18 29.91
C LYS A 192 -27.19 1.56 29.85
N TRP A 193 -27.14 0.25 29.60
CA TRP A 193 -25.93 -0.59 29.60
C TRP A 193 -25.34 -0.81 30.99
N ILE A 194 -26.16 -0.73 32.04
CA ILE A 194 -25.71 -0.77 33.43
C ILE A 194 -25.40 -2.20 33.83
N THR A 195 -24.12 -2.54 33.69
CA THR A 195 -23.50 -3.82 34.01
C THR A 195 -23.69 -4.17 35.50
N GLY A 196 -23.98 -5.44 35.79
CA GLY A 196 -24.19 -5.97 37.15
C GLY A 196 -25.46 -5.54 37.88
N ALA A 197 -26.30 -4.65 37.31
CA ALA A 197 -27.48 -4.10 37.99
C ALA A 197 -28.46 -5.15 38.58
N PRO A 198 -28.72 -6.32 37.96
CA PRO A 198 -29.63 -7.35 38.52
C PRO A 198 -29.18 -7.96 39.84
N TRP A 199 -27.92 -7.77 40.24
CA TRP A 199 -27.35 -8.24 41.50
C TRP A 199 -26.80 -7.11 42.37
N ALA A 200 -26.93 -5.86 41.92
CA ALA A 200 -26.47 -4.70 42.65
C ALA A 200 -27.54 -4.25 43.68
N THR A 201 -27.05 -3.68 44.78
CA THR A 201 -27.86 -3.07 45.84
C THR A 201 -27.90 -1.55 45.72
N HIS A 202 -26.83 -0.97 45.19
CA HIS A 202 -26.63 0.48 45.05
C HIS A 202 -26.14 0.75 43.62
N MET A 203 -26.57 1.88 43.04
CA MET A 203 -26.10 2.37 41.75
C MET A 203 -25.41 3.72 41.94
N THR A 204 -24.11 3.75 41.67
CA THR A 204 -23.26 4.94 41.68
C THR A 204 -23.59 5.78 40.45
N THR A 205 -24.49 6.75 40.62
CA THR A 205 -25.24 7.36 39.50
C THR A 205 -24.79 8.78 39.23
N ALA A 206 -24.47 9.09 37.98
CA ALA A 206 -24.29 10.46 37.53
C ALA A 206 -25.65 11.11 37.22
N VAL A 207 -25.96 12.23 37.87
CA VAL A 207 -27.23 12.95 37.74
C VAL A 207 -27.00 14.45 37.55
N ARG A 208 -27.95 15.15 36.93
CA ARG A 208 -27.92 16.60 36.75
C ARG A 208 -28.66 17.31 37.89
N THR A 209 -27.90 18.03 38.72
CA THR A 209 -28.38 18.89 39.82
C THR A 209 -28.31 20.37 39.48
N GLY A 210 -27.64 20.74 38.38
CA GLY A 210 -27.39 22.13 37.98
C GLY A 210 -27.57 22.37 36.48
N GLY A 211 -26.86 23.37 35.96
CA GLY A 211 -26.95 23.79 34.55
C GLY A 211 -26.42 22.77 33.53
N PRO A 212 -26.33 23.15 32.24
CA PRO A 212 -25.84 22.29 31.17
C PRO A 212 -24.33 21.98 31.29
N GLY A 213 -23.89 20.89 30.66
CA GLY A 213 -22.49 20.46 30.64
C GLY A 213 -21.98 19.88 31.95
N ALA A 214 -20.65 19.75 32.06
CA ALA A 214 -19.95 19.08 33.17
C ALA A 214 -20.19 19.72 34.55
N LYS A 215 -20.34 21.06 34.62
CA LYS A 215 -20.53 21.83 35.87
C LYS A 215 -21.96 21.77 36.45
N GLY A 216 -22.80 20.85 35.98
CA GLY A 216 -24.13 20.60 36.54
C GLY A 216 -24.34 19.17 37.03
N ILE A 217 -23.28 18.36 37.08
CA ILE A 217 -23.35 16.92 37.35
C ILE A 217 -22.95 16.64 38.81
N THR A 218 -23.72 15.81 39.48
CA THR A 218 -23.45 15.28 40.83
C THR A 218 -23.42 13.74 40.76
N VAL A 219 -22.73 13.09 41.71
CA VAL A 219 -22.78 11.64 41.90
C VAL A 219 -23.62 11.30 43.13
N LEU A 220 -24.60 10.41 42.96
CA LEU A 220 -25.48 9.90 44.04
C LEU A 220 -25.40 8.37 44.09
N GLU A 221 -25.36 7.80 45.30
CA GLU A 221 -25.61 6.38 45.52
C GLU A 221 -27.11 6.10 45.64
N ILE A 222 -27.69 5.51 44.60
CA ILE A 222 -29.13 5.21 44.54
C ILE A 222 -29.36 3.75 44.97
N PRO A 223 -30.05 3.46 46.09
CA PRO A 223 -30.42 2.10 46.45
C PRO A 223 -31.41 1.54 45.42
N LEU A 224 -31.13 0.37 44.85
CA LEU A 224 -31.91 -0.19 43.74
C LEU A 224 -33.24 -0.82 44.17
N ASP A 225 -33.48 -0.94 45.47
CA ASP A 225 -34.77 -1.28 46.10
C ASP A 225 -35.66 -0.04 46.39
N SER A 226 -35.18 1.16 46.06
CA SER A 226 -35.94 2.41 46.25
C SER A 226 -37.22 2.42 45.41
N PRO A 227 -38.38 2.85 45.96
CA PRO A 227 -39.59 3.08 45.18
C PRO A 227 -39.33 4.03 44.00
N GLY A 228 -39.78 3.62 42.80
CA GLY A 228 -39.56 4.34 41.54
C GLY A 228 -38.38 3.83 40.69
N VAL A 229 -37.55 2.93 41.22
CA VAL A 229 -36.52 2.24 40.44
C VAL A 229 -37.14 1.03 39.72
N SER A 230 -36.81 0.80 38.45
CA SER A 230 -37.03 -0.50 37.81
C SER A 230 -35.83 -0.91 36.95
N VAL A 231 -35.51 -2.21 36.93
CA VAL A 231 -34.32 -2.76 36.26
C VAL A 231 -34.74 -3.84 35.26
N SER A 232 -34.30 -3.72 34.01
CA SER A 232 -34.58 -4.67 32.92
C SER A 232 -33.29 -5.15 32.26
N LYS A 233 -32.97 -6.45 32.31
CA LYS A 233 -31.78 -7.02 31.65
C LYS A 233 -31.86 -6.84 30.14
N ILE A 234 -30.77 -6.37 29.53
CA ILE A 234 -30.59 -6.27 28.08
C ILE A 234 -29.81 -7.49 27.60
N PHE A 235 -30.32 -8.16 26.57
CA PHE A 235 -29.67 -9.31 25.95
C PHE A 235 -28.72 -8.86 24.83
N ASN A 236 -27.44 -9.19 24.98
CA ASN A 236 -26.33 -8.77 24.10
C ASN A 236 -25.76 -9.97 23.33
N SER A 237 -24.85 -9.72 22.38
CA SER A 237 -24.14 -10.76 21.61
C SER A 237 -23.26 -11.67 22.49
N GLY A 238 -22.65 -11.10 23.52
CA GLY A 238 -21.83 -11.74 24.54
C GLY A 238 -21.97 -11.01 25.88
N GLN A 239 -21.09 -11.28 26.83
CA GLN A 239 -21.16 -10.78 28.20
C GLN A 239 -22.53 -11.05 28.86
N ASN A 240 -23.13 -12.22 28.60
CA ASN A 240 -24.47 -12.57 29.06
C ASN A 240 -24.55 -12.67 30.60
N ALA A 241 -23.50 -13.21 31.24
CA ALA A 241 -23.37 -13.17 32.70
C ALA A 241 -23.02 -11.77 33.24
N GLY A 242 -22.79 -10.76 32.39
CA GLY A 242 -22.48 -9.40 32.81
C GLY A 242 -23.68 -8.61 33.33
N GLY A 243 -24.91 -9.10 33.13
CA GLY A 243 -26.13 -8.48 33.66
C GLY A 243 -26.40 -7.05 33.16
N SER A 244 -25.84 -6.66 32.01
CA SER A 244 -26.04 -5.32 31.42
C SER A 244 -27.52 -5.00 31.29
N SER A 245 -27.96 -3.89 31.88
CA SER A 245 -29.39 -3.58 32.06
C SER A 245 -29.76 -2.16 31.63
N PHE A 246 -31.06 -1.96 31.43
CA PHE A 246 -31.74 -0.69 31.46
C PHE A 246 -32.23 -0.43 32.88
N VAL A 247 -32.15 0.80 33.37
CA VAL A 247 -32.63 1.20 34.70
C VAL A 247 -33.44 2.48 34.57
N ASP A 248 -34.75 2.40 34.76
CA ASP A 248 -35.65 3.55 34.83
C ASP A 248 -35.71 4.08 36.26
N LEU A 249 -35.81 5.41 36.38
CA LEU A 249 -35.86 6.15 37.64
C LEU A 249 -37.05 7.12 37.56
N GLU A 250 -38.16 6.79 38.21
CA GLU A 250 -39.35 7.65 38.30
C GLU A 250 -39.53 8.17 39.73
N ASN A 251 -39.27 9.46 39.93
CA ASN A 251 -39.44 10.19 41.19
C ASN A 251 -38.74 9.56 42.41
N VAL A 252 -37.59 8.90 42.18
CA VAL A 252 -36.84 8.14 43.17
C VAL A 252 -36.26 9.06 44.25
N LYS A 253 -36.55 8.79 45.52
CA LYS A 253 -36.13 9.63 46.65
C LYS A 253 -34.81 9.15 47.24
N VAL A 254 -33.75 9.92 47.02
CA VAL A 254 -32.39 9.63 47.50
C VAL A 254 -32.01 10.63 48.58
N THR A 255 -31.45 10.21 49.72
CA THR A 255 -31.01 11.12 50.79
C THR A 255 -29.85 12.01 50.35
N VAL A 256 -29.73 13.24 50.90
CA VAL A 256 -28.51 14.06 50.70
C VAL A 256 -27.24 13.37 51.23
N GLU A 257 -27.38 12.51 52.25
CA GLU A 257 -26.27 11.71 52.79
C GLU A 257 -25.74 10.65 51.80
N ASN A 258 -26.48 10.30 50.75
CA ASN A 258 -26.02 9.40 49.70
C ASN A 258 -25.28 10.13 48.57
N ARG A 259 -25.05 11.45 48.67
CA ARG A 259 -24.22 12.17 47.72
C ARG A 259 -22.74 11.84 47.91
N ILE A 260 -22.04 11.60 46.80
CA ILE A 260 -20.58 11.40 46.78
C ILE A 260 -19.92 12.72 46.41
N GLY A 261 -19.12 13.26 47.33
CA GLY A 261 -18.43 14.54 47.16
C GLY A 261 -19.33 15.80 47.14
N PRO A 262 -18.83 16.92 46.58
CA PRO A 262 -19.59 18.16 46.45
C PRO A 262 -20.69 18.08 45.39
N GLU A 263 -21.67 18.98 45.52
CA GLU A 263 -22.74 19.18 44.53
C GLU A 263 -22.17 19.88 43.29
N ASN A 264 -22.57 19.44 42.09
CA ASN A 264 -22.11 19.92 40.78
C ASN A 264 -20.63 19.66 40.39
N GLU A 265 -19.83 19.01 41.25
CA GLU A 265 -18.44 18.60 40.97
C GLU A 265 -18.31 17.12 40.53
N GLY A 266 -19.43 16.45 40.29
CA GLY A 266 -19.50 15.02 40.00
C GLY A 266 -18.78 14.59 38.72
N PHE A 267 -18.63 15.46 37.72
CA PHE A 267 -17.92 15.10 36.48
C PHE A 267 -16.44 14.76 36.74
N GLY A 268 -15.75 15.52 37.59
CA GLY A 268 -14.37 15.22 37.97
C GLY A 268 -14.24 13.91 38.75
N ILE A 269 -15.20 13.64 39.65
CA ILE A 269 -15.30 12.39 40.42
C ILE A 269 -15.39 11.17 39.50
N ILE A 270 -16.19 11.25 38.43
CA ILE A 270 -16.35 10.17 37.44
C ILE A 270 -15.07 10.00 36.62
N MET A 271 -14.50 11.10 36.10
CA MET A 271 -13.29 11.03 35.26
C MET A 271 -12.09 10.39 35.98
N LYS A 272 -11.99 10.54 37.32
CA LYS A 272 -10.91 9.94 38.12
C LYS A 272 -10.79 8.42 37.94
N ASN A 273 -11.91 7.70 37.73
CA ASN A 273 -11.87 6.25 37.53
C ASN A 273 -11.35 5.84 36.15
N PHE A 274 -11.72 6.59 35.11
CA PHE A 274 -11.67 6.13 33.72
C PHE A 274 -10.26 5.83 33.20
N ASN A 275 -9.19 6.47 33.71
CA ASN A 275 -7.83 6.14 33.30
C ASN A 275 -7.44 4.71 33.72
N ARG A 276 -7.69 4.34 34.98
CA ARG A 276 -7.39 3.00 35.51
C ARG A 276 -8.27 1.93 34.85
N GLU A 277 -9.56 2.25 34.64
CA GLU A 277 -10.52 1.37 33.96
C GLU A 277 -10.12 1.09 32.49
N ARG A 278 -9.71 2.12 31.74
CA ARG A 278 -9.21 1.96 30.36
C ARG A 278 -7.93 1.15 30.29
N TYR A 279 -7.01 1.34 31.24
CA TYR A 279 -5.81 0.52 31.34
C TYR A 279 -6.17 -0.95 31.59
N ALA A 280 -7.09 -1.24 32.51
CA ALA A 280 -7.54 -2.61 32.77
C ALA A 280 -8.20 -3.28 31.55
N LEU A 281 -8.96 -2.51 30.74
CA LEU A 281 -9.48 -2.99 29.46
C LEU A 281 -8.36 -3.26 28.45
N ALA A 282 -7.31 -2.44 28.39
CA ALA A 282 -6.15 -2.68 27.53
C ALA A 282 -5.37 -3.96 27.93
N VAL A 283 -5.19 -4.19 29.24
CA VAL A 283 -4.64 -5.46 29.77
C VAL A 283 -5.53 -6.64 29.38
N SER A 284 -6.85 -6.49 29.52
CA SER A 284 -7.83 -7.52 29.14
C SER A 284 -7.72 -7.90 27.66
N CYS A 285 -7.56 -6.92 26.77
CA CYS A 285 -7.32 -7.17 25.35
C CYS A 285 -6.01 -7.91 25.09
N ASN A 286 -4.93 -7.62 25.82
CA ASN A 286 -3.66 -8.36 25.69
C ASN A 286 -3.83 -9.82 26.11
N ARG A 287 -4.38 -10.10 27.30
CA ARG A 287 -4.61 -11.47 27.77
C ARG A 287 -5.51 -12.26 26.81
N LYS A 288 -6.61 -11.68 26.34
CA LYS A 288 -7.54 -12.37 25.41
C LYS A 288 -6.90 -12.61 24.04
N SER A 289 -6.04 -11.69 23.57
CA SER A 289 -5.21 -11.93 22.38
C SER A 289 -4.21 -13.08 22.59
N ARG A 290 -3.60 -13.19 23.77
CA ARG A 290 -2.73 -14.32 24.14
C ARG A 290 -3.50 -15.64 24.28
N THR A 291 -4.74 -15.62 24.79
CA THR A 291 -5.66 -16.77 24.78
C THR A 291 -5.88 -17.25 23.34
N CYS A 292 -6.30 -16.36 22.44
CA CYS A 292 -6.50 -16.67 21.02
C CYS A 292 -5.24 -17.27 20.38
N LEU A 293 -4.08 -16.67 20.61
CA LEU A 293 -2.79 -17.14 20.10
C LEU A 293 -2.41 -18.52 20.65
N ALA A 294 -2.54 -18.74 21.97
CA ALA A 294 -2.19 -20.01 22.63
C ALA A 294 -3.08 -21.16 22.16
N MET A 295 -4.40 -20.94 22.14
CA MET A 295 -5.41 -21.90 21.67
C MET A 295 -5.14 -22.29 20.22
N SER A 296 -4.89 -21.30 19.36
CA SER A 296 -4.65 -21.52 17.92
C SER A 296 -3.30 -22.17 17.65
N PHE A 297 -2.25 -21.85 18.42
CA PHE A 297 -0.95 -22.50 18.29
C PHE A 297 -1.06 -24.00 18.66
N SER A 298 -1.70 -24.33 19.78
CA SER A 298 -1.90 -25.74 20.18
C SER A 298 -2.73 -26.49 19.15
N TYR A 299 -3.84 -25.91 18.69
CA TYR A 299 -4.67 -26.53 17.66
C TYR A 299 -3.93 -26.71 16.33
N ALA A 300 -3.12 -25.73 15.90
CA ALA A 300 -2.34 -25.83 14.66
C ALA A 300 -1.21 -26.88 14.73
N MET A 301 -0.65 -27.12 15.92
CA MET A 301 0.34 -28.17 16.17
C MET A 301 -0.26 -29.59 16.14
N GLU A 302 -1.54 -29.75 16.48
CA GLU A 302 -2.23 -31.04 16.51
C GLU A 302 -3.00 -31.36 15.21
N ARG A 303 -3.79 -30.41 14.72
CA ARG A 303 -4.75 -30.63 13.65
C ARG A 303 -4.02 -30.89 12.33
N LYS A 304 -4.44 -31.94 11.61
CA LYS A 304 -3.96 -32.26 10.26
C LYS A 304 -4.98 -31.90 9.17
N THR A 305 -4.46 -31.52 8.01
CA THR A 305 -5.14 -31.39 6.71
C THR A 305 -4.13 -31.70 5.60
N PHE A 306 -4.56 -32.24 4.46
CA PHE A 306 -3.68 -32.53 3.31
C PHE A 306 -2.38 -33.29 3.68
N GLY A 307 -2.50 -34.32 4.54
CA GLY A 307 -1.39 -35.14 5.05
C GLY A 307 -0.56 -34.56 6.21
N LYS A 308 -0.45 -33.23 6.30
CA LYS A 308 0.44 -32.48 7.22
C LYS A 308 -0.30 -31.82 8.38
N ARG A 309 0.40 -31.35 9.43
CA ARG A 309 -0.19 -30.49 10.48
C ARG A 309 -0.50 -29.10 9.92
N LEU A 310 -1.49 -28.39 10.46
CA LEU A 310 -1.83 -27.02 10.04
C LEU A 310 -0.62 -26.08 10.14
N ILE A 311 0.17 -26.18 11.23
CA ILE A 311 1.38 -25.37 11.46
C ILE A 311 2.47 -25.55 10.39
N GLU A 312 2.44 -26.62 9.61
CA GLU A 312 3.40 -26.87 8.51
C GLU A 312 3.10 -25.99 7.28
N ASN A 313 1.93 -25.33 7.23
CA ASN A 313 1.60 -24.34 6.20
C ASN A 313 2.11 -22.94 6.58
N GLN A 314 2.81 -22.27 5.66
CA GLN A 314 3.42 -20.95 5.89
C GLN A 314 2.37 -19.87 6.25
N VAL A 315 1.18 -19.92 5.63
CA VAL A 315 0.08 -18.99 5.93
C VAL A 315 -0.37 -19.07 7.40
N ILE A 316 -0.41 -20.27 7.99
CA ILE A 316 -0.76 -20.46 9.41
C ILE A 316 0.34 -19.90 10.33
N ARG A 317 1.61 -20.14 10.00
CA ARG A 317 2.75 -19.55 10.73
C ARG A 317 2.74 -18.02 10.66
N ARG A 318 2.43 -17.43 9.50
CA ARG A 318 2.30 -15.98 9.32
C ARG A 318 1.21 -15.39 10.23
N LYS A 319 0.02 -16.01 10.28
CA LYS A 319 -1.09 -15.58 11.15
C LYS A 319 -0.70 -15.59 12.64
N LEU A 320 -0.05 -16.66 13.10
CA LEU A 320 0.42 -16.76 14.49
C LEU A 320 1.51 -15.72 14.81
N ALA A 321 2.48 -15.52 13.92
CA ALA A 321 3.55 -14.54 14.09
C ALA A 321 3.04 -13.09 14.11
N GLU A 322 2.04 -12.77 13.26
CA GLU A 322 1.42 -11.44 13.17
C GLU A 322 0.68 -11.04 14.46
N VAL A 323 0.06 -11.99 15.14
CA VAL A 323 -0.51 -11.77 16.48
C VAL A 323 0.59 -11.71 17.55
N ALA A 324 1.59 -12.57 17.46
CA ALA A 324 2.68 -12.70 18.44
C ALA A 324 3.48 -11.40 18.64
N HIS A 325 3.91 -10.73 17.56
CA HIS A 325 4.70 -9.49 17.71
C HIS A 325 3.89 -8.36 18.34
N ARG A 326 2.58 -8.30 18.05
CA ARG A 326 1.66 -7.31 18.64
C ARG A 326 1.44 -7.53 20.13
N VAL A 327 1.20 -8.76 20.59
CA VAL A 327 0.96 -9.02 22.03
C VAL A 327 2.18 -8.79 22.91
N GLU A 328 3.40 -9.03 22.40
CA GLU A 328 4.62 -8.72 23.15
C GLU A 328 4.90 -7.20 23.16
N ALA A 329 4.78 -6.52 22.01
CA ALA A 329 4.98 -5.05 21.94
C ALA A 329 3.95 -4.28 22.80
N HIS A 330 2.68 -4.70 22.76
CA HIS A 330 1.63 -4.12 23.58
C HIS A 330 1.83 -4.44 25.08
N TRP A 331 2.39 -5.60 25.43
CA TRP A 331 2.69 -5.91 26.84
C TRP A 331 3.81 -5.02 27.39
N ALA A 332 4.88 -4.78 26.60
CA ALA A 332 5.94 -3.85 26.98
C ALA A 332 5.41 -2.41 27.20
N TRP A 333 4.44 -1.95 26.40
CA TRP A 333 3.81 -0.64 26.61
C TRP A 333 2.93 -0.59 27.87
N LEU A 334 2.21 -1.68 28.18
CA LEU A 334 1.48 -1.81 29.45
C LEU A 334 2.42 -1.75 30.66
N GLU A 335 3.57 -2.45 30.62
CA GLU A 335 4.61 -2.37 31.67
C GLU A 335 5.18 -0.94 31.79
N GLN A 336 5.45 -0.27 30.66
CA GLN A 336 5.94 1.11 30.65
C GLN A 336 4.95 2.12 31.24
N ILE A 337 3.64 1.93 31.04
CA ILE A 337 2.60 2.78 31.65
C ILE A 337 2.48 2.48 33.15
N ALA A 338 2.51 1.20 33.57
CA ALA A 338 2.54 0.85 34.99
C ALA A 338 3.77 1.45 35.71
N PHE A 339 4.93 1.46 35.06
CA PHE A 339 6.14 2.11 35.59
C PHE A 339 5.93 3.63 35.80
N GLN A 340 5.36 4.33 34.82
CA GLN A 340 5.06 5.76 34.92
C GLN A 340 4.05 6.06 36.05
N VAL A 341 2.96 5.29 36.14
CA VAL A 341 1.98 5.38 37.23
C VAL A 341 2.66 5.20 38.59
N ASN A 342 3.50 4.17 38.74
CA ASN A 342 4.16 3.89 40.01
C ASN A 342 5.24 4.91 40.40
N SER A 343 5.69 5.72 39.44
CA SER A 343 6.74 6.74 39.63
C SER A 343 6.18 8.15 39.83
N SER A 344 4.88 8.39 39.61
CA SER A 344 4.23 9.69 39.81
C SER A 344 3.47 9.76 41.14
N SER A 345 3.56 10.90 41.83
CA SER A 345 2.75 11.19 43.02
C SER A 345 1.25 11.28 42.73
N GLU A 346 0.87 11.56 41.48
CA GLU A 346 -0.54 11.60 41.03
C GLU A 346 -1.04 10.23 40.54
N GLY A 347 -0.14 9.25 40.36
CA GLY A 347 -0.46 7.90 39.91
C GLY A 347 -1.28 7.87 38.62
N TRP A 348 -2.47 7.26 38.68
CA TRP A 348 -3.41 7.17 37.55
C TRP A 348 -3.95 8.52 37.04
N GLN A 349 -3.72 9.61 37.79
CA GLN A 349 -4.15 10.98 37.45
C GLN A 349 -3.05 11.82 36.80
N GLU A 350 -1.83 11.28 36.68
CA GLU A 350 -0.69 11.91 36.00
C GLU A 350 -1.11 12.47 34.62
N PRO A 351 -1.06 13.80 34.40
CA PRO A 351 -1.52 14.38 33.14
C PRO A 351 -0.80 13.85 31.89
N SER A 352 0.44 13.36 32.00
CA SER A 352 1.22 12.85 30.86
C SER A 352 0.87 11.41 30.42
N ILE A 353 0.10 10.64 31.20
CA ILE A 353 -0.27 9.25 30.82
C ILE A 353 -1.66 9.13 30.20
N ALA A 354 -2.50 10.18 30.27
CA ALA A 354 -3.89 10.12 29.81
C ALA A 354 -4.03 9.84 28.31
N SER A 355 -3.12 10.38 27.47
CA SER A 355 -3.02 10.08 26.04
C SER A 355 -2.51 8.65 25.80
N GLN A 356 -1.44 8.25 26.48
CA GLN A 356 -0.86 6.91 26.39
C GLN A 356 -1.88 5.81 26.74
N ILE A 357 -2.66 6.00 27.81
CA ILE A 357 -3.75 5.10 28.22
C ILE A 357 -4.87 5.02 27.16
N ALA A 358 -5.23 6.14 26.53
CA ALA A 358 -6.17 6.13 25.41
C ALA A 358 -5.63 5.34 24.21
N LEU A 359 -4.37 5.55 23.82
CA LEU A 359 -3.75 4.90 22.67
C LEU A 359 -3.51 3.40 22.89
N VAL A 360 -3.04 2.97 24.08
CA VAL A 360 -2.85 1.54 24.38
C VAL A 360 -4.19 0.79 24.43
N LYS A 361 -5.28 1.44 24.88
CA LYS A 361 -6.64 0.87 24.80
C LYS A 361 -7.08 0.68 23.35
N ILE A 362 -6.86 1.66 22.47
CA ILE A 362 -7.14 1.56 21.03
C ILE A 362 -6.36 0.39 20.41
N GLN A 363 -5.04 0.37 20.60
CA GLN A 363 -4.18 -0.70 20.06
C GLN A 363 -4.61 -2.08 20.60
N GLY A 364 -4.99 -2.16 21.87
CA GLY A 364 -5.54 -3.37 22.50
C GLY A 364 -6.80 -3.86 21.80
N GLY A 365 -7.77 -2.96 21.56
CA GLY A 365 -9.00 -3.27 20.81
C GLY A 365 -8.72 -3.85 19.42
N GLN A 366 -7.96 -3.13 18.60
CA GLN A 366 -7.57 -3.56 17.25
C GLN A 366 -6.79 -4.89 17.27
N MET A 367 -5.94 -5.11 18.27
CA MET A 367 -5.17 -6.32 18.44
C MET A 367 -6.03 -7.53 18.79
N VAL A 368 -7.04 -7.39 19.67
CA VAL A 368 -7.94 -8.50 20.02
C VAL A 368 -8.93 -8.81 18.90
N GLU A 369 -9.35 -7.81 18.11
CA GLU A 369 -10.13 -8.04 16.87
C GLU A 369 -9.33 -8.90 15.87
N LEU A 370 -8.06 -8.55 15.62
CA LEU A 370 -7.16 -9.35 14.76
C LEU A 370 -6.90 -10.75 15.34
N ALA A 371 -6.54 -10.85 16.62
CA ALA A 371 -6.23 -12.11 17.28
C ALA A 371 -7.43 -13.07 17.27
N CYS A 372 -8.65 -12.55 17.48
CA CYS A 372 -9.87 -13.33 17.39
C CYS A 372 -10.15 -13.80 15.95
N ARG A 373 -10.06 -12.91 14.95
CA ARG A 373 -10.23 -13.26 13.53
C ARG A 373 -9.30 -14.40 13.11
N GLU A 374 -8.01 -14.24 13.35
CA GLU A 374 -7.01 -15.22 12.92
C GLU A 374 -7.15 -16.53 13.69
N ALA A 375 -7.54 -16.49 14.97
CA ALA A 375 -7.83 -17.69 15.73
C ALA A 375 -9.03 -18.46 15.17
N GLN A 376 -10.16 -17.79 14.91
CA GLN A 376 -11.33 -18.45 14.30
C GLN A 376 -10.98 -19.05 12.93
N GLN A 377 -10.17 -18.38 12.11
CA GLN A 377 -9.72 -18.91 10.82
C GLN A 377 -8.80 -20.15 10.97
N ILE A 378 -7.93 -20.19 12.00
CA ILE A 378 -7.06 -21.35 12.28
C ILE A 378 -7.87 -22.53 12.84
N PHE A 379 -8.90 -22.29 13.65
CA PHE A 379 -9.80 -23.34 14.13
C PHE A 379 -10.79 -23.83 13.04
N GLY A 380 -11.12 -22.99 12.06
CA GLY A 380 -12.17 -23.25 11.07
C GLY A 380 -13.53 -23.40 11.76
N GLY A 381 -14.35 -24.37 11.31
CA GLY A 381 -15.67 -24.63 11.91
C GLY A 381 -15.65 -24.90 13.43
N ALA A 382 -14.52 -25.35 14.00
CA ALA A 382 -14.39 -25.51 15.45
C ALA A 382 -14.35 -24.16 16.22
N GLY A 383 -14.00 -23.05 15.56
CA GLY A 383 -13.99 -21.69 16.11
C GLY A 383 -15.32 -20.95 15.99
N TYR A 384 -16.32 -21.59 15.37
CA TYR A 384 -17.72 -21.17 15.32
C TYR A 384 -18.60 -21.96 16.32
N GLN A 385 -18.06 -23.01 16.93
CA GLN A 385 -18.79 -23.85 17.89
C GLN A 385 -18.66 -23.29 19.31
N LYS A 386 -19.81 -23.02 19.97
CA LYS A 386 -19.90 -22.61 21.39
C LYS A 386 -19.33 -23.61 22.41
N GLY A 387 -18.82 -24.75 21.97
CA GLY A 387 -18.35 -25.85 22.80
C GLY A 387 -17.24 -26.64 22.10
N GLY A 388 -16.52 -27.47 22.84
CA GLY A 388 -15.35 -28.19 22.31
C GLY A 388 -14.12 -27.30 22.16
N ARG A 389 -13.22 -27.65 21.24
CA ARG A 389 -11.84 -27.13 21.22
C ARG A 389 -11.70 -25.62 20.94
N GLY A 390 -12.64 -25.00 20.23
CA GLY A 390 -12.60 -23.56 19.92
C GLY A 390 -13.49 -22.69 20.81
N ALA A 391 -14.18 -23.26 21.81
CA ALA A 391 -15.24 -22.56 22.56
C ALA A 391 -14.81 -21.23 23.19
N THR A 392 -13.59 -21.16 23.73
CA THR A 392 -13.03 -19.94 24.32
C THR A 392 -12.85 -18.83 23.28
N VAL A 393 -12.43 -19.19 22.05
CA VAL A 393 -12.25 -18.25 20.94
C VAL A 393 -13.60 -17.78 20.41
N GLU A 394 -14.60 -18.67 20.35
CA GLU A 394 -15.98 -18.33 19.98
C GLU A 394 -16.60 -17.38 21.01
N GLN A 395 -16.40 -17.61 22.31
CA GLN A 395 -16.84 -16.69 23.38
C GLN A 395 -16.16 -15.31 23.26
N ILE A 396 -14.84 -15.26 23.05
CA ILE A 396 -14.12 -13.99 22.79
C ILE A 396 -14.72 -13.26 21.59
N SER A 397 -15.09 -13.96 20.51
CA SER A 397 -15.71 -13.33 19.33
C SER A 397 -17.06 -12.67 19.61
N ARG A 398 -17.85 -13.23 20.54
CA ARG A 398 -19.13 -12.67 20.99
C ARG A 398 -18.98 -11.49 21.95
N ASP A 399 -17.96 -11.52 22.79
CA ASP A 399 -17.60 -10.47 23.75
C ASP A 399 -16.91 -9.26 23.10
N LEU A 400 -16.25 -9.48 21.97
CA LEU A 400 -15.31 -8.59 21.30
C LEU A 400 -15.73 -7.12 21.24
N ARG A 401 -16.98 -6.84 20.85
CA ARG A 401 -17.46 -5.46 20.67
C ARG A 401 -17.57 -4.67 21.99
N MET A 402 -17.73 -5.35 23.13
CA MET A 402 -17.68 -4.70 24.44
C MET A 402 -16.28 -4.13 24.72
N LEU A 403 -15.22 -4.87 24.42
CA LEU A 403 -13.83 -4.44 24.64
C LEU A 403 -13.46 -3.22 23.76
N VAL A 404 -13.97 -3.19 22.54
CA VAL A 404 -13.68 -2.13 21.56
C VAL A 404 -14.45 -0.84 21.86
N VAL A 405 -15.73 -0.94 22.27
CA VAL A 405 -16.60 0.24 22.52
C VAL A 405 -16.60 0.70 23.98
N GLY A 406 -16.49 -0.22 24.95
CA GLY A 406 -16.48 0.06 26.39
C GLY A 406 -15.26 0.86 26.84
N GLY A 407 -15.38 1.60 27.96
CA GLY A 407 -14.33 2.53 28.45
C GLY A 407 -14.07 3.77 27.55
N GLY A 408 -14.76 3.86 26.41
CA GLY A 408 -14.54 4.84 25.35
C GLY A 408 -14.29 4.14 24.01
N SER A 409 -15.00 4.57 22.96
CA SER A 409 -14.78 4.06 21.61
C SER A 409 -13.49 4.62 21.00
N GLU A 410 -13.00 3.98 19.95
CA GLU A 410 -11.74 4.34 19.29
C GLU A 410 -11.69 5.80 18.83
N GLU A 411 -12.78 6.33 18.30
CA GLU A 411 -12.89 7.71 17.81
C GLU A 411 -12.75 8.71 18.96
N ILE A 412 -13.40 8.42 20.09
CA ILE A 412 -13.40 9.27 21.29
C ILE A 412 -12.05 9.22 21.99
N LEU A 413 -11.40 8.04 22.05
CA LEU A 413 -10.07 7.91 22.63
C LEU A 413 -8.99 8.52 21.74
N THR A 414 -9.15 8.49 20.41
CA THR A 414 -8.24 9.15 19.45
C THR A 414 -8.30 10.68 19.60
N ASP A 415 -9.52 11.24 19.65
CA ASP A 415 -9.76 12.66 19.90
C ASP A 415 -9.28 13.08 21.30
N LEU A 416 -9.51 12.26 22.33
CA LEU A 416 -8.97 12.49 23.68
C LEU A 416 -7.44 12.54 23.69
N ALA A 417 -6.76 11.56 23.09
CA ALA A 417 -5.30 11.51 23.05
C ALA A 417 -4.73 12.77 22.38
N LEU A 418 -5.24 13.12 21.19
CA LEU A 418 -4.79 14.31 20.46
C LEU A 418 -5.08 15.61 21.24
N ARG A 419 -6.22 15.72 21.94
CA ARG A 419 -6.51 16.88 22.81
C ARG A 419 -5.56 17.00 23.99
N GLN A 420 -5.12 15.88 24.57
CA GLN A 420 -4.12 15.92 25.66
C GLN A 420 -2.76 16.38 25.15
N GLU A 421 -2.30 15.87 24.00
CA GLU A 421 -1.02 16.29 23.39
C GLU A 421 -1.04 17.77 22.96
N ILE A 422 -2.08 18.21 22.25
CA ILE A 422 -2.27 19.64 21.91
C ILE A 422 -2.30 20.49 23.19
N GLY A 423 -2.96 20.01 24.24
CA GLY A 423 -3.01 20.67 25.54
C GLY A 423 -1.65 20.75 26.24
N ALA A 424 -0.84 19.69 26.17
CA ALA A 424 0.50 19.64 26.75
C ALA A 424 1.46 20.56 26.00
N PHE A 425 1.51 20.46 24.66
CA PHE A 425 2.29 21.34 23.80
C PHE A 425 1.91 22.82 24.00
N SER A 426 0.61 23.13 24.08
CA SER A 426 0.12 24.49 24.32
C SER A 426 0.43 25.03 25.73
N ARG A 427 0.71 24.15 26.71
CA ARG A 427 1.22 24.54 28.03
C ARG A 427 2.73 24.78 28.00
N GLN A 428 3.49 23.93 27.30
CA GLN A 428 4.94 24.07 27.15
C GLN A 428 5.33 25.31 26.31
N ALA A 429 4.60 25.59 25.24
CA ALA A 429 4.82 26.77 24.39
C ALA A 429 4.49 28.10 25.10
N LYS A 430 3.80 28.08 26.24
CA LYS A 430 3.57 29.26 27.09
C LYS A 430 4.71 29.43 28.09
N ILE A 431 5.86 29.87 27.56
CA ILE A 431 6.99 30.35 28.37
C ILE A 431 6.48 31.46 29.32
N PRO A 432 6.86 31.46 30.62
CA PRO A 432 6.43 32.50 31.55
C PRO A 432 6.87 33.91 31.13
N ALA A 433 6.01 34.90 31.38
CA ALA A 433 6.24 36.33 31.06
C ALA A 433 7.31 37.03 31.94
N ALA A 434 8.36 36.30 32.33
CA ALA A 434 9.54 36.83 33.00
C ALA A 434 10.67 37.23 32.02
N ALA A 435 10.59 36.80 30.75
CA ALA A 435 11.58 37.07 29.71
C ALA A 435 11.31 38.36 28.89
N GLU A 436 10.15 39.00 29.05
CA GLU A 436 9.79 40.21 28.27
C GLU A 436 10.44 41.49 28.83
N ARG A 437 11.77 41.62 28.66
CA ARG A 437 12.46 42.92 28.69
C ARG A 437 13.51 42.99 27.58
N HIS A 438 13.35 43.98 26.70
CA HIS A 438 14.09 44.17 25.45
C HIS A 438 13.79 43.03 24.45
N ILE A 439 13.17 43.27 23.29
CA ILE A 439 13.37 44.39 22.35
C ILE A 439 12.02 44.95 21.87
N ASN A 440 11.93 46.28 21.72
CA ASN A 440 10.76 46.96 21.15
C ASN A 440 11.18 47.85 19.98
N ILE A 441 10.99 47.36 18.75
CA ILE A 441 11.11 48.12 17.49
C ILE A 441 9.91 47.72 16.63
N GLY A 442 8.81 48.47 16.74
CA GLY A 442 7.55 48.14 16.09
C GLY A 442 7.40 48.68 14.67
N PHE A 443 6.55 48.03 13.87
CA PHE A 443 5.86 48.61 12.71
C PHE A 443 4.42 48.10 12.65
N HIS A 444 3.51 48.89 12.07
CA HIS A 444 2.06 48.70 12.19
C HIS A 444 1.50 47.50 11.40
N ILE A 445 0.51 46.83 12.01
CA ILE A 445 -0.39 45.88 11.36
C ILE A 445 -1.65 46.62 10.85
N PRO A 446 -2.01 46.51 9.56
CA PRO A 446 -3.37 46.73 9.09
C PRO A 446 -4.15 45.41 9.20
N ALA A 447 -5.15 45.34 10.08
CA ALA A 447 -5.92 44.12 10.30
C ALA A 447 -7.03 43.93 9.25
N CYS A 448 -7.07 42.76 8.59
CA CYS A 448 -8.13 42.37 7.67
C CYS A 448 -8.62 40.93 7.91
N LEU A 449 -9.82 40.83 8.50
CA LEU A 449 -10.75 39.69 8.49
C LEU A 449 -10.23 38.29 8.90
N VAL A 450 -10.39 37.99 10.20
CA VAL A 450 -10.82 36.66 10.64
C VAL A 450 -12.31 36.51 10.36
N PHE A 451 -12.76 35.39 9.79
CA PHE A 451 -14.17 34.99 9.74
C PHE A 451 -14.37 33.64 10.45
N PHE A 452 -14.99 33.67 11.63
CA PHE A 452 -15.57 32.47 12.24
C PHE A 452 -16.89 32.13 11.53
N TYR A 453 -17.12 30.84 11.27
CA TYR A 453 -18.45 30.34 10.94
C TYR A 453 -19.04 29.61 12.15
N SER A 454 -19.94 30.28 12.86
CA SER A 454 -20.83 29.69 13.88
C SER A 454 -22.27 29.72 13.36
N LYS A 455 -23.13 28.86 13.90
CA LYS A 455 -24.52 28.71 13.43
C LYS A 455 -25.41 29.90 13.87
N SER A 456 -26.18 30.39 12.90
CA SER A 456 -27.52 30.99 13.03
C SER A 456 -27.77 32.12 14.05
N SER A 457 -28.06 33.30 13.45
CA SER A 457 -29.15 34.22 13.85
C SER A 457 -28.92 35.27 14.95
N SER A 458 -29.56 36.43 14.70
CA SER A 458 -29.89 37.53 15.64
C SER A 458 -28.82 38.59 15.92
N LEU A 459 -29.25 39.86 15.84
CA LEU A 459 -28.45 41.08 16.06
C LEU A 459 -28.34 41.42 17.57
N TYR A 460 -27.30 42.16 17.96
CA TYR A 460 -27.33 43.59 18.36
C TYR A 460 -25.85 44.08 18.50
N GLY A 461 -25.57 45.39 18.73
CA GLY A 461 -24.19 45.94 18.62
C GLY A 461 -23.90 47.17 19.50
N ILE A 462 -22.94 48.04 19.08
CA ILE A 462 -22.54 49.37 19.67
C ILE A 462 -21.65 49.27 20.94
N VAL A 463 -20.68 50.15 21.33
CA VAL A 463 -19.66 51.10 20.74
C VAL A 463 -18.76 51.64 21.94
N PHE A 464 -17.62 52.38 21.94
CA PHE A 464 -16.74 53.18 21.04
C PHE A 464 -15.27 53.36 21.59
N LYS A 465 -14.38 53.94 20.74
CA LYS A 465 -13.20 54.85 20.94
C LYS A 465 -12.47 55.06 22.31
N ALA A 466 -11.14 54.87 22.28
CA ALA A 466 -9.96 55.79 22.50
C ALA A 466 -10.04 57.05 23.42
N SER A 467 -8.96 57.64 24.00
CA SER A 467 -7.50 57.54 23.74
C SER A 467 -6.56 58.00 24.91
N ASP A 468 -5.23 57.81 24.74
CA ASP A 468 -4.02 58.56 25.23
C ASP A 468 -3.65 58.80 26.74
N ASP A 469 -2.42 58.39 27.15
CA ASP A 469 -1.20 59.24 27.30
C ASP A 469 -0.23 59.09 28.54
N HIS A 470 1.09 59.24 28.27
CA HIS A 470 2.25 59.62 29.15
C HIS A 470 2.95 58.67 30.19
N LYS A 471 4.17 59.08 30.62
CA LYS A 471 5.31 58.29 31.19
C LYS A 471 5.51 58.36 32.73
N PRO A 472 6.40 57.52 33.34
CA PRO A 472 7.50 58.11 34.16
C PRO A 472 8.87 57.34 34.29
N ARG A 473 9.97 58.13 34.30
CA ARG A 473 11.22 58.10 35.14
C ARG A 473 12.07 56.81 35.36
N THR A 474 13.19 56.96 36.10
CA THR A 474 14.45 56.18 36.05
C THR A 474 15.14 55.98 37.42
N LEU A 475 16.28 55.25 37.42
CA LEU A 475 17.18 54.81 38.53
C LEU A 475 16.62 53.64 39.39
N LEU A 476 17.34 52.56 39.73
CA LEU A 476 18.79 52.26 39.87
C LEU A 476 19.43 52.89 41.12
N ASP A 477 19.41 52.18 42.26
CA ASP A 477 20.24 52.51 43.44
C ASP A 477 20.37 51.41 44.53
N VAL A 478 20.07 50.12 44.24
CA VAL A 478 20.08 49.05 45.28
C VAL A 478 20.95 47.85 44.86
N LEU A 479 22.11 47.78 45.52
CA LEU A 479 23.07 46.67 45.66
C LEU A 479 24.03 46.35 44.49
N ALA A 480 25.31 46.48 44.81
CA ALA A 480 26.46 45.85 44.17
C ALA A 480 27.39 45.31 45.29
N GLN A 481 28.39 44.50 44.91
CA GLN A 481 29.33 43.76 45.79
C GLN A 481 28.68 42.52 46.48
N ASP A 482 29.38 41.39 46.68
CA ASP A 482 30.83 41.16 46.57
C ASP A 482 31.24 39.74 46.10
N LYS A 483 32.33 39.67 45.30
CA LYS A 483 33.32 38.59 45.02
C LYS A 483 32.94 37.17 44.52
N LEU A 484 33.93 36.62 43.78
CA LEU A 484 34.16 35.21 43.42
C LEU A 484 35.26 34.61 44.33
N ASP A 485 35.25 33.28 44.58
CA ASP A 485 36.21 32.33 43.97
C ASP A 485 36.22 30.92 44.62
N HIS A 486 36.61 29.91 43.80
CA HIS A 486 37.10 28.55 44.11
C HIS A 486 36.44 27.64 45.18
N VAL A 487 35.91 26.49 44.72
CA VAL A 487 36.34 25.12 45.10
C VAL A 487 36.27 24.22 43.85
N SER A 488 37.06 23.14 43.78
CA SER A 488 37.06 22.15 42.68
C SER A 488 37.29 20.72 43.20
N ARG A 489 36.90 19.70 42.39
CA ARG A 489 36.89 18.24 42.68
C ARG A 489 35.76 17.83 43.66
N ASP A 490 35.03 16.74 43.51
CA ASP A 490 35.35 15.40 42.98
C ASP A 490 34.22 14.84 42.09
N LEU A 491 34.55 14.17 40.98
CA LEU A 491 33.59 13.39 40.17
C LEU A 491 34.26 12.31 39.28
N ASP A 492 35.37 11.73 39.75
CA ASP A 492 36.05 10.57 39.13
C ASP A 492 35.75 9.30 39.95
N ASP A 493 34.55 8.71 39.79
CA ASP A 493 34.33 7.27 40.07
C ASP A 493 32.93 6.81 39.59
N CYS A 494 32.87 6.16 38.41
CA CYS A 494 31.89 5.12 38.01
C CYS A 494 31.96 4.80 36.49
N LEU A 495 33.08 4.23 36.03
CA LEU A 495 33.17 3.62 34.69
C LEU A 495 33.75 2.21 34.77
N SER A 496 32.88 1.20 34.89
CA SER A 496 33.25 -0.18 34.52
C SER A 496 32.04 -1.02 34.11
N LEU A 497 32.06 -1.50 32.85
CA LEU A 497 31.60 -2.78 32.29
C LEU A 497 31.77 -2.69 30.74
N PRO A 498 31.94 -3.82 30.00
CA PRO A 498 32.97 -3.84 28.95
C PRO A 498 32.47 -3.76 27.50
N ARG A 499 33.40 -3.37 26.60
CA ARG A 499 33.25 -3.45 25.13
C ARG A 499 33.96 -4.68 24.55
N GLN A 500 33.25 -5.46 23.74
CA GLN A 500 33.73 -6.40 22.71
C GLN A 500 32.48 -6.96 21.99
N LEU A 501 32.32 -7.04 20.66
CA LEU A 501 33.03 -6.47 19.50
C LEU A 501 31.96 -5.66 18.69
N VAL A 502 32.22 -4.84 17.66
CA VAL A 502 33.04 -4.99 16.44
C VAL A 502 33.55 -3.62 15.97
N ASN A 503 34.77 -3.58 15.41
CA ASN A 503 35.30 -2.42 14.66
C ASN A 503 35.17 -2.68 13.15
N ASN A 504 34.56 -1.74 12.42
CA ASN A 504 35.17 -1.01 11.28
C ASN A 504 34.13 -0.12 10.56
N SER A 505 34.63 0.87 9.82
CA SER A 505 33.86 1.94 9.12
C SER A 505 33.15 2.94 10.05
N LYS A 506 33.10 4.22 9.65
CA LYS A 506 32.53 5.33 10.43
C LYS A 506 31.40 6.06 9.66
N VAL A 507 30.14 5.83 9.99
CA VAL A 507 29.02 6.77 9.72
C VAL A 507 28.03 6.70 10.88
N ASN A 508 27.55 7.85 11.38
CA ASN A 508 26.63 7.93 12.53
C ASN A 508 25.19 8.17 12.08
N TRP A 509 24.48 7.10 11.72
CA TRP A 509 23.07 7.16 11.33
C TRP A 509 22.15 7.57 12.50
N ARG A 510 21.24 8.53 12.27
CA ARG A 510 20.22 8.94 13.25
C ARG A 510 18.81 8.89 12.66
N LEU A 511 18.01 7.95 13.16
CA LEU A 511 16.59 7.82 12.78
C LEU A 511 15.75 8.84 13.58
N TYR A 512 15.11 9.78 12.88
CA TYR A 512 14.12 10.68 13.47
C TYR A 512 12.71 10.22 13.07
N CYS A 513 11.86 9.92 14.05
CA CYS A 513 10.48 9.48 13.82
C CYS A 513 9.50 10.47 14.47
N HIS A 514 8.79 11.26 13.67
CA HIS A 514 7.85 12.28 14.16
C HIS A 514 6.42 11.71 14.28
N PRO A 515 5.69 11.93 15.39
CA PRO A 515 4.46 11.20 15.69
C PRO A 515 3.17 11.71 15.02
N GLU A 516 3.21 12.18 13.77
CA GLU A 516 1.99 12.42 12.97
C GLU A 516 2.09 11.91 11.53
N ARG A 517 1.27 10.88 11.22
CA ARG A 517 0.77 10.43 9.90
C ARG A 517 1.68 10.34 8.66
N TYR A 518 3.00 10.49 8.74
CA TYR A 518 3.95 9.96 7.74
C TYR A 518 5.25 9.49 8.40
N ARG A 519 5.74 8.31 8.02
CA ARG A 519 7.10 7.87 8.35
C ARG A 519 8.06 8.51 7.36
N THR A 520 8.86 9.47 7.82
CA THR A 520 9.82 10.21 6.99
C THR A 520 11.23 9.85 7.43
N LEU A 521 12.05 9.31 6.53
CA LEU A 521 13.48 9.15 6.78
C LEU A 521 14.17 10.51 6.68
N VAL A 522 15.16 10.76 7.54
CA VAL A 522 16.10 11.89 7.43
C VAL A 522 17.49 11.31 7.44
N ILE A 523 18.22 11.48 6.34
CA ILE A 523 19.66 11.18 6.24
C ILE A 523 20.40 12.51 6.38
N LYS A 524 21.51 12.51 7.12
CA LYS A 524 22.40 13.67 7.24
C LYS A 524 23.86 13.20 7.22
N GLY A 525 24.59 13.58 6.18
CA GLY A 525 26.03 13.38 6.10
C GLY A 525 26.81 14.31 7.04
N THR A 526 28.04 13.93 7.37
CA THR A 526 28.98 14.74 8.15
C THR A 526 30.40 14.50 7.67
N ASP A 527 30.87 15.34 6.74
CA ASP A 527 32.27 15.35 6.31
C ASP A 527 33.15 15.98 7.39
N ASP A 528 34.36 15.45 7.61
CA ASP A 528 35.19 15.81 8.77
C ASP A 528 36.63 16.21 8.38
N ALA A 529 36.98 17.45 8.73
CA ALA A 529 38.33 18.03 8.92
C ALA A 529 39.37 18.05 7.77
N SER A 530 39.53 19.22 7.12
CA SER A 530 40.87 19.77 6.79
C SER A 530 40.93 21.29 6.47
N ALA A 531 41.03 22.18 7.47
CA ALA A 531 41.56 23.55 7.33
C ALA A 531 41.96 24.15 8.71
N PRO A 532 43.00 25.01 8.80
CA PRO A 532 43.49 25.54 10.09
C PRO A 532 42.78 26.82 10.57
N ALA A 533 42.90 27.11 11.88
CA ALA A 533 42.13 28.15 12.56
C ALA A 533 42.80 29.55 12.59
N THR A 534 42.02 30.57 12.23
CA THR A 534 41.97 31.95 12.78
C THR A 534 40.69 32.59 12.17
N SER A 535 39.80 33.27 12.88
CA SER A 535 39.95 34.14 14.05
C SER A 535 38.70 34.19 14.95
N HIS A 536 38.68 35.02 16.00
CA HIS A 536 37.64 35.04 17.03
C HIS A 536 36.22 35.40 16.54
N MET A 537 35.24 34.59 16.95
CA MET A 537 34.14 35.06 17.81
C MET A 537 33.63 33.91 18.69
N ARG A 538 33.36 34.19 19.97
CA ARG A 538 32.53 33.30 20.81
C ARG A 538 31.07 33.58 20.52
N TYR A 539 30.26 32.54 20.45
CA TYR A 539 28.87 32.61 20.91
C TYR A 539 28.58 31.37 21.74
N ASP A 540 28.36 31.61 23.04
CA ASP A 540 27.85 30.62 23.97
C ASP A 540 26.35 30.34 23.70
N ALA A 541 25.82 29.24 24.23
CA ALA A 541 24.50 28.72 23.87
C ALA A 541 23.31 29.61 24.29
N LEU A 542 22.30 29.72 23.41
CA LEU A 542 20.89 30.06 23.70
C LEU A 542 19.98 29.45 22.59
N PRO A 543 18.63 29.35 22.76
CA PRO A 543 17.83 28.29 22.14
C PRO A 543 16.87 28.71 21.01
N ASP A 544 16.22 27.68 20.45
CA ASP A 544 15.04 27.62 19.57
C ASP A 544 14.28 28.91 19.22
N PHE A 545 14.27 29.27 17.92
CA PHE A 545 13.04 29.66 17.21
C PHE A 545 13.26 29.73 15.68
N HIS A 546 12.62 28.85 14.90
CA HIS A 546 12.46 29.05 13.45
C HIS A 546 11.05 28.66 12.98
N LEU A 547 10.25 29.68 12.67
CA LEU A 547 8.93 29.56 12.02
C LEU A 547 9.07 29.23 10.53
N MET A 548 8.11 28.48 9.97
CA MET A 548 7.99 28.31 8.52
C MET A 548 7.61 29.64 7.84
N LEU A 549 8.57 30.23 7.13
CA LEU A 549 8.34 31.21 6.05
C LEU A 549 9.18 30.80 4.84
N PRO A 550 8.73 31.11 3.60
CA PRO A 550 9.38 30.61 2.40
C PRO A 550 10.75 31.27 2.18
N LEU A 551 11.81 30.46 2.14
CA LEU A 551 13.14 30.94 1.77
C LEU A 551 13.15 31.41 0.32
N THR A 552 13.33 32.72 0.13
CA THR A 552 13.57 33.33 -1.17
C THR A 552 14.98 32.99 -1.66
N THR A 553 15.10 32.78 -2.97
CA THR A 553 16.36 32.43 -3.65
C THR A 553 17.48 33.42 -3.39
N ARG A 554 18.62 32.92 -2.91
CA ARG A 554 19.95 33.38 -3.34
C ARG A 554 20.77 32.16 -3.78
N ALA A 555 21.60 32.36 -4.80
CA ALA A 555 22.52 31.34 -5.29
C ALA A 555 23.77 31.25 -4.40
N THR A 556 24.63 30.26 -4.69
CA THR A 556 25.95 30.00 -4.08
C THR A 556 25.93 29.86 -2.55
N ASP A 557 25.69 28.64 -2.06
CA ASP A 557 26.76 27.76 -1.57
C ASP A 557 26.21 26.34 -1.29
N ASN A 558 27.10 25.37 -1.05
CA ASN A 558 26.73 23.96 -0.81
C ASN A 558 25.98 23.82 0.53
N ILE A 559 24.73 23.33 0.51
CA ILE A 559 23.86 23.24 1.71
C ILE A 559 23.15 21.88 1.77
N ASP A 560 23.11 21.31 2.99
CA ASP A 560 22.40 20.09 3.39
C ASP A 560 21.02 19.90 2.70
N THR A 561 20.92 18.95 1.78
CA THR A 561 19.63 18.56 1.18
C THR A 561 18.92 17.52 2.05
N VAL A 562 18.10 17.99 2.99
CA VAL A 562 17.23 17.12 3.81
C VAL A 562 16.12 16.53 2.93
N VAL A 563 16.36 15.32 2.39
CA VAL A 563 15.39 14.61 1.55
C VAL A 563 14.31 13.96 2.41
N HIS A 564 13.09 14.46 2.34
CA HIS A 564 11.92 13.83 2.96
C HIS A 564 11.35 12.72 2.06
N ALA A 565 11.76 11.47 2.31
CA ALA A 565 11.17 10.29 1.68
C ALA A 565 10.05 9.70 2.56
N PRO A 566 8.75 9.85 2.21
CA PRO A 566 7.64 9.26 2.95
C PRO A 566 7.50 7.77 2.65
N ILE A 567 7.82 6.90 3.60
CA ILE A 567 7.89 5.44 3.47
C ILE A 567 6.50 4.78 3.61
N SER A 568 6.22 3.70 2.84
CA SER A 568 4.94 2.98 2.92
C SER A 568 4.99 1.71 3.78
N ASN A 569 6.11 0.98 3.79
CA ASN A 569 6.31 -0.26 4.56
C ASN A 569 7.79 -0.44 4.92
N ASP A 570 8.09 -1.36 5.85
CA ASP A 570 9.47 -1.58 6.34
C ASP A 570 10.44 -2.14 5.29
N GLY A 571 9.93 -2.81 4.25
CA GLY A 571 10.72 -3.29 3.11
C GLY A 571 11.19 -2.16 2.18
N ASP A 572 10.39 -1.11 2.02
CA ASP A 572 10.82 0.12 1.32
C ASP A 572 11.99 0.77 2.09
N THR A 573 11.93 0.82 3.43
CA THR A 573 13.00 1.36 4.27
C THR A 573 14.32 0.66 4.01
N ILE A 574 14.31 -0.68 3.97
CA ILE A 574 15.51 -1.49 3.74
C ILE A 574 16.06 -1.26 2.32
N LYS A 575 15.20 -1.19 1.29
CA LYS A 575 15.63 -0.88 -0.08
C LYS A 575 16.23 0.53 -0.21
N LEU A 576 15.64 1.52 0.44
CA LEU A 576 16.15 2.89 0.48
C LEU A 576 17.55 2.95 1.13
N LEU A 577 17.73 2.33 2.30
CA LEU A 577 19.01 2.28 3.01
C LEU A 577 20.09 1.50 2.24
N GLN A 578 19.71 0.41 1.56
CA GLN A 578 20.62 -0.35 0.70
C GLN A 578 21.01 0.42 -0.57
N GLN A 579 20.19 1.36 -1.04
CA GLN A 579 20.53 2.22 -2.18
C GLN A 579 21.36 3.44 -1.74
N SER A 580 21.10 4.05 -0.57
CA SER A 580 21.92 5.15 -0.07
C SER A 580 23.34 4.71 0.26
N SER A 581 23.53 3.54 0.91
CA SER A 581 24.86 2.94 1.13
C SER A 581 25.63 2.81 -0.19
N LYS A 582 25.03 2.19 -1.21
CA LYS A 582 25.65 2.00 -2.53
C LYS A 582 25.95 3.30 -3.27
N TYR A 583 25.23 4.38 -2.97
CA TYR A 583 25.48 5.70 -3.54
C TYR A 583 26.67 6.38 -2.85
N GLU A 584 26.73 6.32 -1.52
CA GLU A 584 27.88 6.80 -0.73
C GLU A 584 29.15 6.01 -1.09
N ASP A 585 29.10 4.67 -1.13
CA ASP A 585 30.20 3.79 -1.57
C ASP A 585 30.73 4.17 -2.97
N ALA A 586 29.84 4.58 -3.88
CA ALA A 586 30.20 5.01 -5.24
C ALA A 586 30.77 6.43 -5.30
N GLN A 587 30.30 7.36 -4.46
CA GLN A 587 30.88 8.70 -4.34
C GLN A 587 32.26 8.65 -3.69
N ASP A 588 32.45 7.85 -2.64
CA ASP A 588 33.73 7.67 -1.96
C ASP A 588 34.78 7.04 -2.89
N ALA A 589 34.38 6.11 -3.75
CA ALA A 589 35.24 5.59 -4.81
C ALA A 589 35.61 6.68 -5.85
N ALA A 590 34.62 7.47 -6.30
CA ALA A 590 34.82 8.52 -7.29
C ALA A 590 35.68 9.70 -6.80
N GLN A 591 35.72 9.99 -5.50
CA GLN A 591 36.59 11.01 -4.92
C GLN A 591 38.04 10.54 -4.72
N ARG A 592 38.27 9.23 -4.55
CA ARG A 592 39.61 8.66 -4.27
C ARG A 592 40.44 8.43 -5.53
N ASP A 593 39.84 7.87 -6.58
CA ASP A 593 40.50 7.63 -7.87
C ASP A 593 40.07 8.68 -8.91
N GLY A 594 40.82 9.78 -9.00
CA GLY A 594 40.60 10.89 -9.94
C GLY A 594 40.86 10.54 -11.42
N SER A 595 40.18 9.52 -11.96
CA SER A 595 40.32 9.03 -13.33
C SER A 595 38.97 8.51 -13.87
N PRO A 596 38.77 8.46 -15.20
CA PRO A 596 37.49 8.02 -15.80
C PRO A 596 37.26 6.49 -15.76
N ALA A 597 37.68 5.81 -14.69
CA ALA A 597 37.64 4.36 -14.53
C ALA A 597 36.27 3.81 -14.05
N LEU A 598 35.30 4.68 -13.72
CA LEU A 598 33.98 4.33 -13.18
C LEU A 598 33.18 3.34 -14.06
N SER A 599 33.50 3.27 -15.36
CA SER A 599 32.81 2.46 -16.38
C SER A 599 33.11 0.95 -16.35
N ASN A 600 34.11 0.51 -15.58
CA ASN A 600 34.53 -0.90 -15.53
C ASN A 600 34.21 -1.61 -14.20
N LEU A 601 34.23 -0.92 -13.07
CA LEU A 601 33.88 -1.52 -11.76
C LEU A 601 32.40 -1.92 -11.65
N LEU A 602 31.51 -1.27 -12.41
CA LEU A 602 30.06 -1.56 -12.44
C LEU A 602 29.69 -2.84 -13.23
N ARG A 603 30.66 -3.62 -13.75
CA ARG A 603 30.40 -4.74 -14.68
C ARG A 603 30.15 -6.11 -14.04
N HIS A 604 30.47 -6.31 -12.76
CA HIS A 604 30.42 -7.63 -12.12
C HIS A 604 29.54 -7.66 -10.87
N GLY A 605 28.27 -8.04 -11.03
CA GLY A 605 27.35 -8.33 -9.91
C GLY A 605 25.95 -7.74 -10.10
N SER A 606 25.09 -8.47 -10.81
CA SER A 606 23.61 -8.33 -10.89
C SER A 606 23.00 -7.03 -10.32
N TRP A 607 22.84 -6.00 -11.15
CA TRP A 607 21.83 -4.91 -11.17
C TRP A 607 22.36 -3.79 -12.08
N THR A 608 22.31 -3.99 -13.40
CA THR A 608 22.89 -3.05 -14.40
C THR A 608 22.11 -1.73 -14.47
N MET A 609 22.68 -0.66 -13.92
CA MET A 609 22.15 0.71 -13.94
C MET A 609 22.48 1.40 -15.28
N ASN A 610 21.59 1.25 -16.27
CA ASN A 610 21.72 1.87 -17.59
C ASN A 610 20.82 3.11 -17.70
N GLY A 611 21.23 4.21 -17.06
CA GLY A 611 20.55 5.50 -17.19
C GLY A 611 21.37 6.63 -16.55
N PRO A 612 21.61 7.77 -17.23
CA PRO A 612 22.32 8.89 -16.63
C PRO A 612 21.43 9.59 -15.59
N PHE A 613 21.93 9.75 -14.36
CA PHE A 613 21.27 10.56 -13.35
C PHE A 613 21.29 12.04 -13.76
N ILE A 614 20.12 12.67 -13.82
CA ILE A 614 19.98 14.05 -14.29
C ILE A 614 20.40 15.00 -13.17
N SER A 615 21.55 15.65 -13.35
CA SER A 615 22.08 16.72 -12.48
C SER A 615 21.40 18.06 -12.72
N ASP A 616 21.18 18.38 -13.98
CA ASP A 616 20.89 19.74 -14.43
C ASP A 616 19.36 19.94 -14.45
N LEU A 617 18.84 20.52 -13.36
CA LEU A 617 17.43 20.87 -13.25
C LEU A 617 17.11 22.15 -14.03
N SER A 618 15.91 22.18 -14.63
CA SER A 618 15.35 23.33 -15.34
C SER A 618 15.45 24.65 -14.58
N SER A 619 15.50 25.77 -15.31
CA SER A 619 15.49 27.13 -14.75
C SER A 619 14.15 27.88 -15.00
N PRO A 620 13.03 27.49 -14.36
CA PRO A 620 11.73 28.16 -14.52
C PRO A 620 11.68 29.60 -14.01
N SER A 621 10.67 30.34 -14.47
CA SER A 621 10.31 31.63 -13.88
C SER A 621 9.82 31.48 -12.43
N ILE A 622 10.02 32.53 -11.63
CA ILE A 622 9.53 32.60 -10.24
C ILE A 622 8.00 32.44 -10.18
N GLU A 623 7.28 32.86 -11.23
CA GLU A 623 5.82 32.73 -11.33
C GLU A 623 5.39 31.28 -11.58
N ALA A 624 6.09 30.56 -12.45
CA ALA A 624 5.89 29.12 -12.64
C ALA A 624 6.17 28.34 -11.34
N LEU A 625 7.26 28.67 -10.62
CA LEU A 625 7.54 28.05 -9.32
C LEU A 625 6.48 28.36 -8.26
N ARG A 626 5.97 29.60 -8.18
CA ARG A 626 4.85 29.97 -7.28
C ARG A 626 3.58 29.18 -7.60
N LEU A 627 3.29 29.00 -8.89
CA LEU A 627 2.16 28.21 -9.37
C LEU A 627 2.31 26.72 -8.99
N TRP A 628 3.45 26.10 -9.28
CA TRP A 628 3.71 24.69 -8.94
C TRP A 628 3.71 24.42 -7.44
N ASN A 629 4.18 25.37 -6.61
CA ASN A 629 4.05 25.31 -5.15
C ASN A 629 2.59 25.30 -4.63
N SER A 630 1.60 25.67 -5.46
CA SER A 630 0.18 25.53 -5.10
C SER A 630 -0.37 24.11 -5.29
N LEU A 631 0.31 23.25 -6.05
CA LEU A 631 -0.14 21.89 -6.36
C LEU A 631 -0.14 20.98 -5.12
N ARG A 632 -1.10 20.04 -5.05
CA ARG A 632 -1.26 19.13 -3.92
C ARG A 632 -0.02 18.27 -3.68
N PHE A 633 0.59 17.70 -4.72
CA PHE A 633 1.74 16.80 -4.59
C PHE A 633 2.97 17.53 -4.02
N VAL A 634 3.15 18.81 -4.40
CA VAL A 634 4.22 19.67 -3.87
C VAL A 634 3.98 20.04 -2.42
N ARG A 635 2.76 20.47 -2.07
CA ARG A 635 2.37 20.75 -0.67
C ARG A 635 2.31 19.51 0.23
N MET A 636 2.38 18.30 -0.34
CA MET A 636 2.49 17.03 0.38
C MET A 636 3.92 16.47 0.39
N GLY A 637 4.92 17.22 -0.11
CA GLY A 637 6.32 16.84 -0.06
C GLY A 637 6.69 15.63 -0.93
N TRP A 638 5.87 15.26 -1.92
CA TRP A 638 6.18 14.14 -2.81
C TRP A 638 7.29 14.53 -3.82
N LEU A 639 7.24 15.78 -4.28
CA LEU A 639 8.23 16.43 -5.12
C LEU A 639 8.23 17.95 -4.84
N THR A 640 9.31 18.64 -5.16
CA THR A 640 9.40 20.10 -5.10
C THR A 640 8.79 20.75 -6.35
N ALA A 641 8.54 22.06 -6.30
CA ALA A 641 8.09 22.82 -7.49
C ALA A 641 9.14 22.86 -8.61
N LEU A 642 10.43 22.73 -8.29
CA LEU A 642 11.51 22.69 -9.27
C LEU A 642 11.51 21.34 -10.00
N GLU A 643 11.50 20.23 -9.26
CA GLU A 643 11.38 18.88 -9.82
C GLU A 643 10.08 18.72 -10.63
N ALA A 644 8.99 19.37 -10.24
CA ALA A 644 7.72 19.33 -10.97
C ALA A 644 7.84 19.95 -12.38
N VAL A 645 8.58 21.06 -12.49
CA VAL A 645 8.92 21.66 -13.79
C VAL A 645 9.88 20.74 -14.55
N SER A 646 10.94 20.24 -13.93
CA SER A 646 11.93 19.41 -14.62
C SER A 646 11.33 18.12 -15.17
N TYR A 647 10.45 17.43 -14.43
CA TYR A 647 9.70 16.31 -14.99
C TYR A 647 8.77 16.70 -16.14
N MET A 648 8.27 17.94 -16.18
CA MET A 648 7.47 18.46 -17.31
C MET A 648 8.38 18.69 -18.53
N ASP A 649 9.44 19.45 -18.38
CA ASP A 649 10.37 19.80 -19.47
C ASP A 649 11.01 18.54 -20.08
N LEU A 650 11.50 17.61 -19.25
CA LEU A 650 12.06 16.33 -19.69
C LEU A 650 11.05 15.45 -20.43
N PHE A 651 9.74 15.56 -20.12
CA PHE A 651 8.72 14.87 -20.91
C PHE A 651 8.59 15.50 -22.30
N PHE A 652 8.57 16.83 -22.41
CA PHE A 652 8.49 17.54 -23.70
C PHE A 652 9.77 17.40 -24.54
N GLU A 653 10.91 17.16 -23.90
CA GLU A 653 12.21 16.92 -24.56
C GLU A 653 12.38 15.46 -25.01
N ASN A 654 12.24 14.48 -24.12
CA ASN A 654 12.62 13.09 -24.39
C ASN A 654 11.47 12.19 -24.85
N ILE A 655 10.24 12.47 -24.40
CA ILE A 655 9.11 11.53 -24.50
C ILE A 655 8.11 11.97 -25.58
N LEU A 656 7.70 13.25 -25.58
CA LEU A 656 6.73 13.75 -26.56
C LEU A 656 7.18 13.61 -28.03
N PRO A 657 8.45 13.85 -28.43
CA PRO A 657 8.86 13.70 -29.84
C PRO A 657 8.69 12.29 -30.42
N LEU A 658 8.36 11.30 -29.58
CA LEU A 658 8.14 9.91 -29.95
C LEU A 658 6.65 9.55 -30.10
N SER A 659 5.73 10.50 -29.91
CA SER A 659 4.28 10.27 -29.90
C SER A 659 3.46 11.35 -30.62
N PRO A 660 2.38 10.98 -31.35
CA PRO A 660 1.46 11.94 -31.95
C PRO A 660 0.43 12.52 -30.96
N VAL A 661 0.47 12.16 -29.67
CA VAL A 661 -0.67 12.27 -28.73
C VAL A 661 -0.80 13.64 -28.02
N MET A 662 0.18 14.55 -28.12
CA MET A 662 0.04 15.96 -27.72
C MET A 662 0.74 16.91 -28.69
N ASP A 663 0.44 18.21 -28.58
CA ASP A 663 1.24 19.28 -29.16
C ASP A 663 2.18 19.91 -28.11
N ASP A 664 3.07 20.79 -28.57
CA ASP A 664 4.05 21.48 -27.71
C ASP A 664 3.44 22.54 -26.77
N PHE A 665 2.11 22.71 -26.75
CA PHE A 665 1.46 23.86 -26.10
C PHE A 665 1.84 24.01 -24.61
N TYR A 666 1.98 22.91 -23.89
CA TYR A 666 2.35 22.89 -22.48
C TYR A 666 3.86 22.86 -22.21
N SER A 667 4.72 22.83 -23.23
CA SER A 667 6.19 23.00 -23.06
C SER A 667 6.58 24.41 -22.63
N HIS A 668 5.70 25.39 -22.82
CA HIS A 668 5.92 26.77 -22.39
C HIS A 668 5.32 26.99 -21.00
N HIS A 669 6.15 27.41 -20.05
CA HIS A 669 5.80 27.43 -18.63
C HIS A 669 4.59 28.31 -18.28
N ASP A 670 4.30 29.34 -19.09
CA ASP A 670 3.12 30.20 -18.95
C ASP A 670 1.80 29.41 -19.08
N ASN A 671 1.79 28.34 -19.88
CA ASN A 671 0.62 27.49 -20.08
C ASN A 671 0.42 26.46 -18.95
N HIS A 672 1.39 26.28 -18.04
CA HIS A 672 1.25 25.39 -16.88
C HIS A 672 0.04 25.75 -16.00
N TYR A 673 -0.42 27.01 -15.99
CA TYR A 673 -1.62 27.39 -15.23
C TYR A 673 -2.87 26.66 -15.73
N LYS A 674 -3.02 26.48 -17.04
CA LYS A 674 -4.12 25.72 -17.64
C LYS A 674 -3.98 24.23 -17.29
N LEU A 675 -2.79 23.67 -17.48
CA LEU A 675 -2.49 22.26 -17.18
C LEU A 675 -2.84 21.90 -15.72
N ILE A 676 -2.37 22.70 -14.76
CA ILE A 676 -2.58 22.46 -13.31
C ILE A 676 -4.03 22.71 -12.87
N THR A 677 -4.71 23.73 -13.42
CA THR A 677 -6.02 24.17 -12.90
C THR A 677 -7.23 23.71 -13.70
N GLN A 678 -7.04 23.20 -14.93
CA GLN A 678 -8.12 22.80 -15.84
C GLN A 678 -7.98 21.32 -16.27
N GLU A 679 -6.75 20.82 -16.47
CA GLU A 679 -6.44 19.49 -17.02
C GLU A 679 -5.69 18.57 -16.00
N PRO A 680 -6.29 18.30 -14.82
CA PRO A 680 -5.59 17.60 -13.71
C PRO A 680 -5.17 16.17 -14.04
N LEU A 681 -5.94 15.44 -14.86
CA LEU A 681 -5.57 14.08 -15.27
C LEU A 681 -4.34 14.12 -16.19
N LEU A 682 -4.29 15.03 -17.15
CA LEU A 682 -3.14 15.20 -18.04
C LEU A 682 -1.89 15.61 -17.28
N CYS A 683 -2.01 16.60 -16.40
CA CYS A 683 -0.93 17.04 -15.50
C CYS A 683 -0.36 15.88 -14.67
N CYS A 684 -1.23 15.07 -14.06
CA CYS A 684 -0.80 13.91 -13.26
C CYS A 684 -0.18 12.81 -14.14
N THR A 685 -0.71 12.58 -15.35
CA THR A 685 -0.23 11.55 -16.29
C THR A 685 1.16 11.87 -16.83
N ILE A 686 1.43 13.14 -17.19
CA ILE A 686 2.76 13.57 -17.63
C ILE A 686 3.79 13.37 -16.52
N LEU A 687 3.49 13.80 -15.29
CA LEU A 687 4.36 13.56 -14.13
C LEU A 687 4.54 12.06 -13.85
N MET A 688 3.50 11.25 -14.01
CA MET A 688 3.52 9.80 -13.79
C MET A 688 4.43 9.09 -14.80
N ILE A 689 4.32 9.40 -16.10
CA ILE A 689 5.19 8.85 -17.14
C ILE A 689 6.63 9.36 -16.94
N SER A 690 6.82 10.66 -16.76
CA SER A 690 8.16 11.25 -16.61
C SER A 690 8.91 10.76 -15.37
N SER A 691 8.22 10.56 -14.25
CA SER A 691 8.81 9.95 -13.05
C SER A 691 9.02 8.43 -13.14
N ARG A 692 8.51 7.75 -14.19
CA ARG A 692 8.99 6.40 -14.54
C ARG A 692 10.36 6.47 -15.20
N PHE A 693 10.48 7.26 -16.27
CA PHE A 693 11.62 7.23 -17.20
C PHE A 693 12.77 8.20 -16.89
N HIS A 694 12.61 9.13 -15.94
CA HIS A 694 13.67 10.08 -15.57
C HIS A 694 14.03 9.94 -14.08
N CYS A 695 15.33 9.91 -13.77
CA CYS A 695 15.83 9.85 -12.39
C CYS A 695 16.69 11.09 -12.10
N LEU A 696 16.12 12.05 -11.39
CA LEU A 696 16.81 13.26 -10.91
C LEU A 696 17.82 12.90 -9.80
N GLN A 697 18.96 13.61 -9.69
CA GLN A 697 20.00 13.26 -8.71
C GLN A 697 19.56 13.33 -7.23
N GLY A 698 20.20 12.51 -6.39
CA GLY A 698 19.94 12.41 -4.95
C GLY A 698 20.22 11.03 -4.35
N THR A 699 20.41 10.96 -3.03
CA THR A 699 20.84 9.77 -2.27
C THR A 699 19.85 8.60 -2.23
N SER A 700 18.66 8.75 -2.81
CA SER A 700 17.60 7.73 -2.81
C SER A 700 16.77 7.69 -4.10
N SER A 701 17.28 8.28 -5.19
CA SER A 701 16.43 8.76 -6.28
C SER A 701 15.66 7.68 -7.05
N TRP A 702 16.22 6.49 -7.28
CA TRP A 702 15.53 5.43 -8.02
C TRP A 702 14.35 4.85 -7.23
N SER A 703 14.55 4.52 -5.95
CA SER A 703 13.43 4.11 -5.07
C SER A 703 12.40 5.23 -4.91
N ARG A 704 12.84 6.50 -4.89
CA ARG A 704 11.94 7.67 -4.83
C ARG A 704 11.14 7.87 -6.11
N SER A 705 11.72 7.68 -7.30
CA SER A 705 11.00 7.82 -8.58
C SER A 705 9.97 6.70 -8.76
N VAL A 706 10.32 5.45 -8.42
CA VAL A 706 9.38 4.31 -8.39
C VAL A 706 8.22 4.55 -7.40
N ALA A 707 8.51 5.06 -6.19
CA ALA A 707 7.47 5.38 -5.21
C ALA A 707 6.58 6.57 -5.64
N LEU A 708 7.17 7.57 -6.30
CA LEU A 708 6.44 8.71 -6.85
C LEU A 708 5.52 8.30 -8.00
N HIS A 709 6.04 7.55 -8.98
CA HIS A 709 5.27 6.97 -10.08
C HIS A 709 4.07 6.16 -9.57
N THR A 710 4.30 5.29 -8.57
CA THR A 710 3.23 4.47 -7.97
C THR A 710 2.09 5.32 -7.39
N ARG A 711 2.40 6.42 -6.68
CA ARG A 711 1.38 7.31 -6.10
C ARG A 711 0.69 8.22 -7.11
N LEU A 712 1.41 8.63 -8.16
CA LEU A 712 0.82 9.36 -9.27
C LEU A 712 -0.10 8.44 -10.09
N TRP A 713 0.24 7.16 -10.24
CA TRP A 713 -0.67 6.14 -10.77
C TRP A 713 -1.93 5.98 -9.91
N GLU A 714 -1.80 5.76 -8.59
CA GLU A 714 -2.95 5.67 -7.66
C GLU A 714 -3.88 6.90 -7.76
N HIS A 715 -3.32 8.08 -8.08
CA HIS A 715 -4.12 9.28 -8.34
C HIS A 715 -4.76 9.31 -9.73
N CYS A 716 -4.04 8.90 -10.78
CA CYS A 716 -4.56 8.75 -12.14
C CYS A 716 -5.72 7.75 -12.17
N GLU A 717 -5.55 6.58 -11.54
CA GLU A 717 -6.57 5.53 -11.41
C GLU A 717 -7.85 6.05 -10.76
N HIS A 718 -7.73 6.82 -9.67
CA HIS A 718 -8.89 7.46 -9.04
C HIS A 718 -9.58 8.50 -9.97
N LEU A 719 -8.81 9.24 -10.76
CA LEU A 719 -9.36 10.20 -11.73
C LEU A 719 -10.03 9.50 -12.92
N VAL A 720 -9.47 8.40 -13.43
CA VAL A 720 -10.06 7.56 -14.49
C VAL A 720 -11.35 6.91 -14.01
N ASN A 721 -11.38 6.34 -12.81
CA ASN A 721 -12.62 5.85 -12.18
C ASN A 721 -13.69 6.96 -12.07
N ARG A 722 -13.31 8.20 -11.76
CA ARG A 722 -14.25 9.34 -11.76
C ARG A 722 -14.75 9.73 -13.15
N ILE A 723 -14.01 9.44 -14.22
CA ILE A 723 -14.52 9.58 -15.60
C ILE A 723 -15.56 8.49 -15.88
N ILE A 724 -15.21 7.22 -15.63
CA ILE A 724 -16.06 6.05 -15.85
C ILE A 724 -17.41 6.19 -15.12
N PHE A 725 -17.39 6.51 -13.82
CA PHE A 725 -18.59 6.62 -12.99
C PHE A 725 -19.28 8.01 -13.02
N GLY A 726 -18.91 8.91 -13.94
CA GLY A 726 -19.56 10.22 -14.08
C GLY A 726 -19.37 11.19 -12.90
N GLN A 727 -18.40 10.93 -12.01
CA GLN A 727 -18.25 11.60 -10.71
C GLN A 727 -17.54 12.96 -10.82
N GLU A 728 -18.10 13.90 -11.56
CA GLU A 728 -17.54 15.25 -11.72
C GLU A 728 -17.85 16.17 -10.52
N LYS A 729 -16.87 16.97 -10.11
CA LYS A 729 -16.98 17.96 -9.03
C LYS A 729 -17.19 19.36 -9.61
N LYS A 730 -18.02 20.17 -8.95
CA LYS A 730 -18.16 21.61 -9.26
C LYS A 730 -16.88 22.37 -8.86
N SER A 731 -15.89 22.40 -9.75
CA SER A 731 -14.58 23.04 -9.57
C SER A 731 -14.01 23.57 -10.90
N LYS A 732 -12.97 24.42 -10.83
CA LYS A 732 -12.21 24.85 -12.03
C LYS A 732 -11.55 23.67 -12.75
N ALA A 733 -10.95 22.77 -11.96
CA ALA A 733 -10.42 21.51 -12.44
C ALA A 733 -11.60 20.59 -12.78
N LYS A 734 -11.62 20.11 -14.03
CA LYS A 734 -12.57 19.13 -14.55
C LYS A 734 -11.87 17.79 -14.77
N THR A 735 -12.66 16.77 -15.04
CA THR A 735 -12.25 15.42 -15.45
C THR A 735 -12.84 15.02 -16.81
N ARG A 736 -13.76 15.83 -17.36
CA ARG A 736 -14.38 15.63 -18.67
C ARG A 736 -13.87 16.69 -19.63
N THR A 737 -12.70 16.44 -20.22
CA THR A 737 -11.92 17.40 -21.01
C THR A 737 -11.13 16.73 -22.15
N LEU A 738 -10.67 17.53 -23.12
CA LEU A 738 -9.79 17.06 -24.20
C LEU A 738 -8.44 16.56 -23.65
N GLY A 739 -7.89 17.22 -22.63
CA GLY A 739 -6.68 16.74 -21.96
C GLY A 739 -6.87 15.42 -21.22
N SER A 740 -8.08 15.12 -20.75
CA SER A 740 -8.40 13.81 -20.19
C SER A 740 -8.43 12.70 -21.25
N ILE A 741 -8.83 13.01 -22.49
CA ILE A 741 -8.72 12.09 -23.64
C ILE A 741 -7.24 11.88 -24.01
N GLN A 742 -6.44 12.95 -24.14
CA GLN A 742 -4.99 12.86 -24.39
C GLN A 742 -4.30 11.98 -23.33
N ALA A 743 -4.64 12.18 -22.05
CA ALA A 743 -4.08 11.42 -20.94
C ALA A 743 -4.39 9.92 -21.01
N LEU A 744 -5.64 9.54 -21.34
CA LEU A 744 -6.02 8.13 -21.52
C LEU A 744 -5.21 7.45 -22.63
N ILE A 745 -4.94 8.16 -23.74
CA ILE A 745 -4.13 7.61 -24.84
C ILE A 745 -2.63 7.55 -24.45
N LEU A 746 -2.09 8.54 -23.73
CA LEU A 746 -0.71 8.47 -23.21
C LEU A 746 -0.49 7.24 -22.31
N MET A 747 -1.51 6.81 -21.55
CA MET A 747 -1.46 5.59 -20.74
C MET A 747 -1.49 4.29 -21.54
N THR A 748 -1.99 4.28 -22.79
CA THR A 748 -1.90 3.10 -23.67
C THR A 748 -0.54 3.02 -24.37
N GLU A 749 0.11 4.16 -24.58
CA GLU A 749 1.45 4.23 -25.18
C GLU A 749 2.57 3.93 -24.16
N TRP A 750 2.47 4.46 -22.94
CA TRP A 750 3.42 4.23 -21.85
C TRP A 750 2.71 3.68 -20.60
N ALA A 751 2.34 2.40 -20.66
CA ALA A 751 1.62 1.72 -19.59
C ALA A 751 2.34 1.83 -18.22
N PRO A 752 1.59 2.03 -17.12
CA PRO A 752 2.15 2.23 -15.78
C PRO A 752 2.76 0.95 -15.22
N ARG A 753 3.73 1.09 -14.31
CA ARG A 753 4.42 -0.04 -13.66
C ARG A 753 3.48 -0.97 -12.90
N SER A 754 2.36 -0.45 -12.37
CA SER A 754 1.37 -1.20 -11.59
C SER A 754 0.64 -2.29 -12.37
N VAL A 755 0.52 -2.17 -13.71
CA VAL A 755 -0.24 -3.10 -14.57
C VAL A 755 0.50 -4.43 -14.80
N TYR A 756 1.79 -4.47 -14.45
CA TYR A 756 2.63 -5.66 -14.47
C TYR A 756 2.51 -6.50 -13.18
N PHE A 757 1.58 -6.14 -12.29
CA PHE A 757 1.31 -6.81 -11.01
C PHE A 757 -0.21 -6.96 -10.77
N PRO A 758 -0.64 -7.98 -9.99
CA PRO A 758 -1.95 -7.97 -9.36
C PRO A 758 -2.14 -6.71 -8.49
N PRO A 759 -3.33 -6.08 -8.48
CA PRO A 759 -3.58 -4.93 -7.61
C PRO A 759 -3.37 -5.27 -6.13
N LYS A 760 -3.05 -4.26 -5.31
CA LYS A 760 -2.83 -4.44 -3.85
C LYS A 760 -4.06 -4.98 -3.09
N SER A 761 -5.23 -4.90 -3.72
CA SER A 761 -6.53 -5.39 -3.25
C SER A 761 -6.94 -6.75 -3.82
N ASP A 762 -6.13 -7.38 -4.67
CA ASP A 762 -6.42 -8.68 -5.32
C ASP A 762 -6.27 -9.88 -4.37
N GLY A 763 -6.54 -9.65 -3.08
CA GLY A 763 -6.51 -10.64 -2.02
C GLY A 763 -7.77 -11.51 -2.01
N TRP A 764 -8.13 -12.08 -3.16
CA TRP A 764 -9.07 -13.20 -3.21
C TRP A 764 -8.27 -14.47 -2.90
N ASP A 765 -8.58 -15.14 -1.78
CA ASP A 765 -7.74 -16.25 -1.29
C ASP A 765 -7.76 -17.51 -2.18
N SER A 766 -8.51 -17.54 -3.31
CA SER A 766 -8.68 -18.70 -4.19
C SER A 766 -7.34 -19.30 -4.63
N ASP A 767 -6.47 -18.48 -5.19
CA ASP A 767 -5.25 -18.89 -5.89
C ASP A 767 -4.15 -19.28 -4.88
N LEU A 768 -4.37 -18.94 -3.60
CA LEU A 768 -3.56 -19.33 -2.45
C LEU A 768 -4.13 -20.54 -1.68
N LEU A 769 -5.35 -21.00 -2.02
CA LEU A 769 -6.06 -22.10 -1.37
C LEU A 769 -6.28 -23.33 -2.28
N PHE A 770 -6.46 -23.13 -3.58
CA PHE A 770 -6.91 -24.13 -4.55
C PHE A 770 -6.01 -24.19 -5.79
N GLN A 771 -4.74 -24.55 -5.59
CA GLN A 771 -3.73 -24.68 -6.66
C GLN A 771 -3.79 -26.00 -7.44
N LEU A 772 -4.92 -26.70 -7.38
CA LEU A 772 -5.19 -27.97 -8.08
C LEU A 772 -6.56 -27.85 -8.74
N PRO A 773 -6.70 -28.16 -10.04
CA PRO A 773 -7.99 -28.11 -10.73
C PRO A 773 -9.05 -28.98 -10.02
N ASP A 774 -10.26 -28.45 -9.87
CA ASP A 774 -11.37 -29.13 -9.20
C ASP A 774 -12.42 -29.57 -10.24
N GLU A 775 -13.06 -30.73 -10.05
CA GLU A 775 -14.10 -31.25 -10.96
C GLU A 775 -15.34 -30.33 -11.06
N ARG A 776 -15.44 -29.32 -10.19
CA ARG A 776 -16.50 -28.29 -10.19
C ARG A 776 -16.14 -27.04 -10.99
N ASP A 777 -14.90 -26.91 -11.45
CA ASP A 777 -14.45 -25.80 -12.31
C ASP A 777 -15.04 -26.00 -13.72
N GLN A 778 -16.21 -25.41 -13.96
CA GLN A 778 -16.91 -25.55 -15.24
C GLN A 778 -16.09 -24.97 -16.39
N LEU A 779 -16.08 -25.70 -17.52
CA LEU A 779 -15.31 -25.34 -18.72
C LEU A 779 -15.70 -23.97 -19.31
N ASP A 780 -16.93 -23.53 -19.05
CA ASP A 780 -17.51 -22.26 -19.49
C ASP A 780 -16.95 -21.05 -18.73
N GLY A 781 -15.77 -20.57 -19.14
CA GLY A 781 -15.27 -19.23 -18.84
C GLY A 781 -13.88 -19.16 -18.21
N ASN A 782 -13.63 -19.90 -17.13
CA ASN A 782 -12.38 -19.81 -16.36
C ASN A 782 -11.32 -20.88 -16.75
N SER A 783 -11.65 -21.80 -17.64
CA SER A 783 -10.78 -22.90 -18.08
C SER A 783 -9.43 -22.42 -18.63
N ALA A 784 -9.40 -21.26 -19.31
CA ALA A 784 -8.16 -20.65 -19.80
C ALA A 784 -7.19 -20.28 -18.66
N ASP A 785 -7.63 -19.44 -17.72
CA ASP A 785 -6.75 -18.92 -16.67
C ASP A 785 -6.33 -20.03 -15.67
N VAL A 786 -7.21 -21.00 -15.36
CA VAL A 786 -6.91 -22.12 -14.43
C VAL A 786 -5.96 -23.16 -15.04
N THR A 787 -5.97 -23.39 -16.36
CA THR A 787 -5.07 -24.39 -16.99
C THR A 787 -3.75 -23.79 -17.47
N GLN A 788 -3.68 -22.48 -17.75
CA GLN A 788 -2.47 -21.83 -18.25
C GLN A 788 -1.39 -21.59 -17.17
N ASP A 789 -1.75 -21.50 -15.89
CA ASP A 789 -0.75 -21.35 -14.81
C ASP A 789 0.12 -22.61 -14.59
N LEU A 790 -0.25 -23.75 -15.21
CA LEU A 790 0.57 -24.95 -15.31
C LEU A 790 1.61 -24.91 -16.45
N GLN A 791 1.54 -23.93 -17.37
CA GLN A 791 2.31 -23.92 -18.63
C GLN A 791 3.70 -23.27 -18.56
N GLY A 792 4.36 -23.38 -17.39
CA GLY A 792 5.76 -23.00 -17.21
C GLY A 792 6.02 -21.49 -17.11
N ASN A 793 7.25 -21.16 -16.67
CA ASN A 793 7.60 -19.80 -16.25
C ASN A 793 7.43 -18.74 -17.35
N TRP A 794 7.72 -19.07 -18.62
CA TRP A 794 7.72 -18.10 -19.72
C TRP A 794 6.34 -17.48 -20.01
N TYR A 795 5.25 -18.25 -19.86
CA TYR A 795 3.90 -17.76 -20.11
C TYR A 795 3.49 -16.71 -19.08
N ARG A 796 3.64 -17.06 -17.79
CA ARG A 796 3.44 -16.16 -16.64
C ARG A 796 4.35 -14.93 -16.71
N ASP A 797 5.60 -15.09 -17.11
CA ASP A 797 6.60 -14.02 -17.03
C ASP A 797 6.60 -13.10 -18.27
N VAL A 798 6.03 -13.50 -19.41
CA VAL A 798 6.02 -12.68 -20.65
C VAL A 798 4.63 -12.50 -21.25
N VAL A 799 3.85 -13.57 -21.40
CA VAL A 799 2.57 -13.54 -22.13
C VAL A 799 1.45 -12.93 -21.30
N ALA A 800 1.28 -13.36 -20.04
CA ALA A 800 0.22 -12.85 -19.17
C ALA A 800 0.33 -11.32 -18.89
N PRO A 801 1.51 -10.74 -18.58
CA PRO A 801 1.64 -9.29 -18.40
C PRO A 801 1.30 -8.50 -19.67
N ALA A 802 1.71 -8.99 -20.84
CA ALA A 802 1.39 -8.35 -22.11
C ALA A 802 -0.10 -8.42 -22.44
N LYS A 803 -0.77 -9.59 -22.26
CA LYS A 803 -2.25 -9.71 -22.35
C LYS A 803 -2.96 -8.71 -21.42
N THR A 804 -2.47 -8.49 -20.21
CA THR A 804 -3.04 -7.53 -19.25
C THR A 804 -2.86 -6.08 -19.70
N ILE A 805 -1.71 -5.71 -20.27
CA ILE A 805 -1.45 -4.39 -20.87
C ILE A 805 -2.38 -4.15 -22.08
N ASP A 806 -2.57 -5.15 -22.93
CA ASP A 806 -3.45 -5.07 -24.11
C ASP A 806 -4.93 -4.91 -23.71
N ARG A 807 -5.40 -5.72 -22.74
CA ARG A 807 -6.74 -5.60 -22.13
C ARG A 807 -6.96 -4.20 -21.53
N MET A 808 -6.01 -3.70 -20.72
CA MET A 808 -6.10 -2.35 -20.14
C MET A 808 -6.10 -1.28 -21.24
N SER A 809 -5.20 -1.36 -22.21
CA SER A 809 -5.08 -0.37 -23.30
C SER A 809 -6.37 -0.24 -24.10
N TRP A 810 -7.03 -1.37 -24.37
CA TRP A 810 -8.33 -1.42 -25.05
C TRP A 810 -9.44 -0.76 -24.22
N MET A 811 -9.49 -1.01 -22.90
CA MET A 811 -10.46 -0.38 -22.01
C MET A 811 -10.25 1.14 -21.88
N LEU A 812 -9.00 1.61 -21.76
CA LEU A 812 -8.69 3.04 -21.70
C LEU A 812 -8.99 3.76 -23.02
N LEU A 813 -8.72 3.12 -24.17
CA LEU A 813 -9.14 3.63 -25.47
C LEU A 813 -10.67 3.70 -25.58
N GLY A 814 -11.40 2.65 -25.18
CA GLY A 814 -12.86 2.65 -25.16
C GLY A 814 -13.44 3.78 -24.30
N CYS A 815 -12.83 4.06 -23.16
CA CYS A 815 -13.15 5.23 -22.33
C CYS A 815 -12.85 6.55 -23.05
N ALA A 816 -11.73 6.66 -23.77
CA ALA A 816 -11.34 7.86 -24.52
C ALA A 816 -12.29 8.14 -25.70
N VAL A 817 -12.72 7.12 -26.44
CA VAL A 817 -13.74 7.21 -27.50
C VAL A 817 -15.09 7.63 -26.90
N THR A 818 -15.52 6.99 -25.82
CA THR A 818 -16.80 7.29 -25.13
C THR A 818 -16.83 8.73 -24.62
N LEU A 819 -15.75 9.20 -23.99
CA LEU A 819 -15.60 10.59 -23.55
C LEU A 819 -15.56 11.57 -24.73
N GLY A 820 -14.97 11.16 -25.86
CA GLY A 820 -15.01 11.91 -27.12
C GLY A 820 -16.43 12.09 -27.67
N HIS A 821 -17.28 11.08 -27.59
CA HIS A 821 -18.70 11.20 -27.96
C HIS A 821 -19.44 12.20 -27.06
N GLU A 822 -19.26 12.11 -25.73
CA GLU A 822 -19.92 12.99 -24.76
C GLU A 822 -19.52 14.48 -24.91
N ILE A 823 -18.22 14.74 -25.11
CA ILE A 823 -17.68 16.10 -25.29
C ILE A 823 -18.06 16.68 -26.68
N GLY A 824 -18.62 15.87 -27.58
CA GLY A 824 -18.95 16.28 -28.95
C GLY A 824 -17.73 16.36 -29.87
N LEU A 825 -16.66 15.61 -29.56
CA LEU A 825 -15.46 15.56 -30.41
C LEU A 825 -15.80 15.09 -31.84
N PHE A 826 -16.70 14.11 -31.96
CA PHE A 826 -17.06 13.46 -33.22
C PHE A 826 -18.26 14.08 -33.96
N THR A 827 -18.90 15.14 -33.45
CA THR A 827 -20.01 15.77 -34.17
C THR A 827 -19.47 16.56 -35.37
N ALA A 828 -20.12 16.40 -36.53
CA ALA A 828 -19.86 17.24 -37.68
C ALA A 828 -20.20 18.70 -37.34
N THR A 829 -19.26 19.62 -37.54
CA THR A 829 -19.39 21.01 -37.08
C THR A 829 -20.31 21.84 -37.97
N GLY A 830 -21.62 21.59 -37.87
CA GLY A 830 -22.68 22.32 -38.55
C GLY A 830 -23.58 23.09 -37.57
N MET A 831 -23.40 24.41 -37.51
CA MET A 831 -24.43 25.37 -37.06
C MET A 831 -25.17 25.07 -35.74
N ASN A 832 -24.49 25.14 -34.57
CA ASN A 832 -25.01 25.72 -33.31
C ASN A 832 -24.05 25.50 -32.11
N SER A 833 -22.97 26.27 -32.01
CA SER A 833 -22.17 26.41 -30.78
C SER A 833 -21.77 27.87 -30.52
N THR A 834 -21.64 28.25 -29.26
CA THR A 834 -21.76 29.65 -28.80
C THR A 834 -20.43 30.41 -28.71
N VAL A 835 -20.15 31.26 -29.71
CA VAL A 835 -19.44 32.56 -29.66
C VAL A 835 -17.97 32.63 -29.17
N ASN A 836 -17.52 31.78 -28.23
CA ASN A 836 -16.21 31.87 -27.57
C ASN A 836 -15.21 30.76 -27.97
N ASP A 837 -15.53 29.98 -29.00
CA ASP A 837 -14.73 28.84 -29.45
C ASP A 837 -13.45 29.30 -30.19
N THR A 838 -12.32 29.34 -29.48
CA THR A 838 -11.05 29.84 -30.03
C THR A 838 -10.46 28.90 -31.09
N GLN A 839 -9.74 29.46 -32.06
CA GLN A 839 -9.17 28.72 -33.20
C GLN A 839 -8.35 27.48 -32.78
N HIS A 840 -7.66 27.53 -31.65
CA HIS A 840 -6.90 26.42 -31.08
C HIS A 840 -7.78 25.22 -30.69
N HIS A 841 -8.99 25.42 -30.15
CA HIS A 841 -9.88 24.29 -29.81
C HIS A 841 -10.28 23.49 -31.06
N ARG A 842 -10.62 24.15 -32.17
CA ARG A 842 -10.96 23.47 -33.43
C ARG A 842 -9.79 22.70 -34.04
N ILE A 843 -8.61 23.31 -34.03
CA ILE A 843 -7.34 22.68 -34.44
C ILE A 843 -7.10 21.40 -33.64
N ASN A 844 -7.31 21.44 -32.32
CA ASN A 844 -7.11 20.29 -31.44
C ASN A 844 -8.22 19.23 -31.60
N HIS A 845 -9.47 19.61 -31.89
CA HIS A 845 -10.53 18.64 -32.19
C HIS A 845 -10.20 17.78 -33.43
N VAL A 846 -9.84 18.43 -34.56
CA VAL A 846 -9.54 17.72 -35.82
C VAL A 846 -8.32 16.80 -35.68
N TRP A 847 -7.27 17.26 -35.01
CA TRP A 847 -6.07 16.45 -34.77
C TRP A 847 -6.33 15.30 -33.78
N LEU A 848 -7.11 15.51 -32.70
CA LEU A 848 -7.38 14.47 -31.70
C LEU A 848 -8.24 13.33 -32.28
N ARG A 849 -9.14 13.61 -33.23
CA ARG A 849 -9.84 12.57 -34.02
C ARG A 849 -8.85 11.65 -34.75
N LYS A 850 -7.81 12.22 -35.38
CA LYS A 850 -6.76 11.46 -36.09
C LYS A 850 -5.97 10.60 -35.12
N VAL A 851 -5.57 11.15 -33.97
CA VAL A 851 -4.85 10.41 -32.91
C VAL A 851 -5.68 9.23 -32.39
N ILE A 852 -6.96 9.43 -32.11
CA ILE A 852 -7.86 8.35 -31.67
C ILE A 852 -7.99 7.26 -32.75
N PHE A 853 -8.11 7.63 -34.03
CA PHE A 853 -8.17 6.67 -35.14
C PHE A 853 -6.86 5.86 -35.29
N ILE A 854 -5.71 6.51 -35.15
CA ILE A 854 -4.40 5.85 -35.19
C ILE A 854 -4.26 4.86 -34.01
N ALA A 855 -4.64 5.27 -32.81
CA ALA A 855 -4.60 4.41 -31.62
C ALA A 855 -5.61 3.25 -31.69
N ASP A 856 -6.81 3.49 -32.22
CA ASP A 856 -7.83 2.47 -32.46
C ASP A 856 -7.36 1.42 -33.47
N GLU A 857 -6.80 1.83 -34.61
CA GLU A 857 -6.23 0.86 -35.56
C GLU A 857 -5.05 0.09 -34.96
N GLN A 858 -4.11 0.78 -34.29
CA GLN A 858 -2.92 0.14 -33.73
C GLN A 858 -3.24 -0.83 -32.58
N LEU A 859 -4.30 -0.59 -31.80
CA LEU A 859 -4.73 -1.50 -30.74
C LEU A 859 -5.69 -2.60 -31.25
N SER A 860 -6.61 -2.29 -32.16
CA SER A 860 -7.52 -3.30 -32.74
C SER A 860 -6.75 -4.36 -33.53
N SER A 861 -5.82 -3.93 -34.40
CA SER A 861 -4.93 -4.83 -35.16
C SER A 861 -3.89 -5.57 -34.30
N ARG A 862 -3.60 -5.10 -33.07
CA ARG A 862 -2.74 -5.79 -32.08
C ARG A 862 -3.49 -6.72 -31.14
N ASN A 863 -4.82 -6.61 -31.08
CA ASN A 863 -5.65 -7.43 -30.19
C ASN A 863 -6.52 -8.44 -30.96
N GLY A 864 -6.53 -8.40 -32.30
CA GLY A 864 -7.45 -9.19 -33.12
C GLY A 864 -8.92 -8.74 -32.98
N LEU A 865 -9.16 -7.48 -32.63
CA LEU A 865 -10.50 -6.95 -32.31
C LEU A 865 -11.02 -6.03 -33.42
N THR A 866 -12.34 -5.82 -33.45
CA THR A 866 -12.96 -4.82 -34.33
C THR A 866 -12.77 -3.41 -33.78
N SER A 867 -12.39 -2.46 -34.65
CA SER A 867 -12.44 -0.99 -34.44
C SER A 867 -13.60 -0.55 -33.53
N VAL A 868 -13.30 0.14 -32.43
CA VAL A 868 -14.31 0.73 -31.53
C VAL A 868 -15.03 1.90 -32.21
N ILE A 869 -14.35 2.56 -33.15
CA ILE A 869 -14.88 3.72 -33.87
C ILE A 869 -15.95 3.27 -34.89
N PRO A 870 -17.19 3.81 -34.83
CA PRO A 870 -18.22 3.55 -35.84
C PRO A 870 -17.80 4.01 -37.24
N SER A 871 -18.07 3.18 -38.25
CA SER A 871 -17.67 3.43 -39.65
C SER A 871 -18.20 4.74 -40.25
N SER A 872 -19.33 5.26 -39.74
CA SER A 872 -19.90 6.56 -40.09
C SER A 872 -19.04 7.77 -39.68
N LEU A 873 -18.08 7.60 -38.77
CA LEU A 873 -17.21 8.66 -38.26
C LEU A 873 -15.83 8.69 -38.91
N ASN A 874 -15.46 7.67 -39.70
CA ASN A 874 -14.17 7.60 -40.41
C ASN A 874 -13.87 8.88 -41.20
N SER A 875 -14.87 9.41 -41.92
CA SER A 875 -14.77 10.65 -42.72
C SER A 875 -14.30 11.87 -41.90
N SER A 876 -14.68 11.95 -40.62
CA SER A 876 -14.29 13.07 -39.72
C SER A 876 -12.81 13.04 -39.32
N ALA A 877 -12.15 11.89 -39.42
CA ALA A 877 -10.71 11.76 -39.20
C ALA A 877 -9.89 12.25 -40.41
N PHE A 878 -10.44 12.20 -41.63
CA PHE A 878 -9.77 12.64 -42.85
C PHE A 878 -9.96 14.13 -43.18
N GLU A 879 -10.64 14.90 -42.31
CA GLU A 879 -10.72 16.35 -42.42
C GLU A 879 -9.30 17.01 -42.50
N PRO A 880 -9.09 18.02 -43.36
CA PRO A 880 -7.80 18.69 -43.49
C PRO A 880 -7.37 19.42 -42.21
N TRP A 881 -6.18 19.13 -41.70
CA TRP A 881 -5.65 19.83 -40.52
C TRP A 881 -5.05 21.18 -40.90
N ILE A 882 -5.90 22.22 -40.91
CA ILE A 882 -5.51 23.60 -41.21
C ILE A 882 -4.92 24.26 -39.94
N GLY A 883 -3.62 24.09 -39.74
CA GLY A 883 -2.85 24.61 -38.61
C GLY A 883 -1.97 25.82 -38.94
N SER A 884 -1.11 26.22 -38.00
CA SER A 884 -0.15 27.33 -38.20
C SER A 884 1.05 26.92 -39.09
N SER A 885 1.69 27.92 -39.69
CA SER A 885 2.82 27.78 -40.63
C SER A 885 4.20 27.60 -39.97
N SER A 886 4.26 27.12 -38.72
CA SER A 886 5.52 26.80 -38.05
C SER A 886 6.14 25.53 -38.61
N ALA A 887 7.46 25.49 -38.81
CA ALA A 887 8.17 24.30 -39.29
C ALA A 887 7.95 23.07 -38.38
N LYS A 888 7.87 23.27 -37.06
CA LYS A 888 7.58 22.18 -36.11
C LYS A 888 6.13 21.68 -36.22
N ALA A 889 5.18 22.58 -36.54
CA ALA A 889 3.79 22.21 -36.79
C ALA A 889 3.61 21.48 -38.14
N GLU A 890 4.40 21.84 -39.16
CA GLU A 890 4.48 21.09 -40.43
C GLU A 890 5.07 19.68 -40.20
N GLN A 891 6.11 19.55 -39.38
CA GLN A 891 6.68 18.25 -38.97
C GLN A 891 5.66 17.35 -38.30
N THR A 892 4.97 17.83 -37.25
CA THR A 892 3.91 17.07 -36.59
C THR A 892 2.77 16.73 -37.55
N ARG A 893 2.44 17.62 -38.50
CA ARG A 893 1.39 17.39 -39.50
C ARG A 893 1.79 16.34 -40.56
N LYS A 894 3.03 16.33 -41.04
CA LYS A 894 3.54 15.27 -41.94
C LYS A 894 3.63 13.92 -41.20
N PHE A 895 4.04 13.92 -39.93
CA PHE A 895 4.08 12.72 -39.08
C PHE A 895 2.68 12.12 -38.83
N VAL A 896 1.74 12.90 -38.28
CA VAL A 896 0.38 12.43 -37.97
C VAL A 896 -0.38 11.99 -39.23
N ASN A 897 -0.29 12.74 -40.32
CA ASN A 897 -0.94 12.32 -41.58
C ASN A 897 -0.28 11.08 -42.19
N GLY A 898 1.04 10.90 -42.04
CA GLY A 898 1.75 9.70 -42.45
C GLY A 898 1.28 8.46 -41.68
N GLN A 899 1.21 8.56 -40.35
CA GLN A 899 0.67 7.49 -39.49
C GLN A 899 -0.81 7.19 -39.78
N LEU A 900 -1.63 8.21 -40.02
CA LEU A 900 -3.04 8.05 -40.39
C LEU A 900 -3.21 7.27 -41.71
N ALA A 901 -2.40 7.61 -42.72
CA ALA A 901 -2.43 6.92 -44.01
C ALA A 901 -1.88 5.47 -43.93
N LEU A 902 -0.88 5.19 -43.08
CA LEU A 902 -0.48 3.80 -42.78
C LEU A 902 -1.59 3.03 -42.07
N ALA A 903 -2.27 3.66 -41.09
CA ALA A 903 -3.39 3.05 -40.38
C ALA A 903 -4.56 2.72 -41.34
N GLU A 904 -4.91 3.61 -42.25
CA GLU A 904 -5.93 3.35 -43.28
C GLU A 904 -5.52 2.21 -44.23
N LEU A 905 -4.26 2.16 -44.67
CA LEU A 905 -3.74 1.07 -45.49
C LEU A 905 -3.71 -0.26 -44.72
N ALA A 906 -3.31 -0.28 -43.45
CA ALA A 906 -3.34 -1.46 -42.59
C ALA A 906 -4.78 -1.97 -42.39
N ARG A 907 -5.73 -1.07 -42.10
CA ARG A 907 -7.17 -1.35 -42.00
C ARG A 907 -7.71 -1.95 -43.29
N SER A 908 -7.27 -1.45 -44.45
CA SER A 908 -7.66 -1.98 -45.76
C SER A 908 -7.05 -3.37 -46.03
N ILE A 909 -5.77 -3.58 -45.72
CA ILE A 909 -5.09 -4.88 -45.85
C ILE A 909 -5.78 -5.92 -44.95
N SER A 910 -6.06 -5.57 -43.69
CA SER A 910 -6.74 -6.44 -42.72
C SER A 910 -8.14 -6.85 -43.20
N ASN A 911 -8.99 -5.88 -43.55
CA ASN A 911 -10.36 -6.17 -44.00
C ASN A 911 -10.45 -6.90 -45.36
N THR A 912 -9.42 -6.81 -46.21
CA THR A 912 -9.42 -7.45 -47.55
C THR A 912 -8.76 -8.82 -47.57
N LEU A 913 -7.68 -9.03 -46.83
CA LEU A 913 -6.89 -10.29 -46.87
C LEU A 913 -7.06 -11.15 -45.61
N PHE A 914 -7.50 -10.55 -44.51
CA PHE A 914 -7.47 -11.14 -43.17
C PHE A 914 -8.80 -10.96 -42.42
N SER A 915 -9.93 -10.94 -43.15
CA SER A 915 -11.28 -10.74 -42.62
C SER A 915 -11.98 -12.01 -42.13
N SER A 916 -11.46 -13.20 -42.47
CA SER A 916 -11.73 -14.46 -41.79
C SER A 916 -10.66 -15.50 -42.14
N ARG A 917 -10.45 -16.51 -41.28
CA ARG A 917 -9.53 -17.64 -41.56
C ARG A 917 -9.83 -18.29 -42.92
N ASN A 918 -11.11 -18.51 -43.20
CA ASN A 918 -11.59 -19.11 -44.44
C ASN A 918 -11.29 -18.22 -45.65
N THR A 919 -11.55 -16.91 -45.55
CA THR A 919 -11.28 -15.94 -46.63
C THR A 919 -9.79 -15.83 -46.93
N THR A 920 -8.92 -15.80 -45.91
CA THR A 920 -7.46 -15.83 -46.09
C THR A 920 -7.03 -17.14 -46.76
N GLN A 921 -7.57 -18.28 -46.34
CA GLN A 921 -7.25 -19.57 -46.93
C GLN A 921 -7.74 -19.69 -48.39
N GLU A 922 -8.93 -19.17 -48.72
CA GLU A 922 -9.42 -19.06 -50.11
C GLU A 922 -8.52 -18.16 -50.98
N HIS A 923 -8.04 -17.03 -50.44
CA HIS A 923 -7.11 -16.14 -51.14
C HIS A 923 -5.74 -16.80 -51.41
N ILE A 924 -5.29 -17.69 -50.52
CA ILE A 924 -4.09 -18.52 -50.72
C ILE A 924 -4.37 -19.62 -51.77
N GLN A 925 -5.42 -20.41 -51.58
CA GLN A 925 -5.79 -21.53 -52.46
C GLN A 925 -6.02 -21.10 -53.91
N SER A 926 -6.66 -19.94 -54.12
CA SER A 926 -6.94 -19.39 -55.44
C SER A 926 -5.79 -18.58 -56.04
N TYR A 927 -4.62 -18.54 -55.38
CA TYR A 927 -3.42 -17.76 -55.74
C TYR A 927 -3.63 -16.23 -55.85
N LYS A 928 -4.82 -15.71 -55.54
CA LYS A 928 -5.16 -14.27 -55.57
C LYS A 928 -4.29 -13.44 -54.64
N TYR A 929 -3.73 -14.04 -53.58
CA TYR A 929 -2.81 -13.39 -52.66
C TYR A 929 -1.65 -12.68 -53.39
N VAL A 930 -1.13 -13.26 -54.48
CA VAL A 930 -0.02 -12.69 -55.25
C VAL A 930 -0.40 -11.31 -55.82
N SER A 931 -1.52 -11.22 -56.54
CA SER A 931 -2.01 -9.97 -57.13
C SER A 931 -2.37 -8.92 -56.08
N SER A 932 -2.93 -9.34 -54.94
CA SER A 932 -3.27 -8.40 -53.87
C SER A 932 -2.03 -7.87 -53.13
N ILE A 933 -1.00 -8.69 -52.91
CA ILE A 933 0.28 -8.22 -52.35
C ILE A 933 0.90 -7.18 -53.28
N GLU A 934 0.91 -7.41 -54.60
CA GLU A 934 1.47 -6.45 -55.56
C GLU A 934 0.67 -5.13 -55.62
N GLU A 935 -0.67 -5.17 -55.52
CA GLU A 935 -1.51 -3.97 -55.44
C GLU A 935 -1.23 -3.15 -54.15
N TYR A 936 -1.19 -3.79 -52.99
CA TYR A 936 -0.90 -3.10 -51.73
C TYR A 936 0.57 -2.67 -51.60
N GLN A 937 1.51 -3.40 -52.22
CA GLN A 937 2.92 -3.00 -52.31
C GLN A 937 3.08 -1.69 -53.11
N GLN A 938 2.32 -1.48 -54.18
CA GLN A 938 2.31 -0.19 -54.91
C GLN A 938 1.78 0.95 -54.04
N LYS A 939 0.71 0.73 -53.27
CA LYS A 939 0.15 1.73 -52.34
C LYS A 939 1.15 2.09 -51.22
N LEU A 940 1.84 1.09 -50.67
CA LEU A 940 2.90 1.29 -49.67
C LEU A 940 4.11 2.03 -50.26
N ALA A 941 4.52 1.74 -51.49
CA ALA A 941 5.60 2.46 -52.18
C ALA A 941 5.24 3.95 -52.38
N ALA A 942 4.06 4.24 -52.91
CA ALA A 942 3.57 5.61 -53.08
C ALA A 942 3.44 6.36 -51.74
N TRP A 943 3.03 5.68 -50.66
CA TRP A 943 3.05 6.26 -49.31
C TRP A 943 4.48 6.65 -48.89
N ARG A 944 5.48 5.79 -49.14
CA ARG A 944 6.88 6.03 -48.74
C ARG A 944 7.43 7.29 -49.42
N GLU A 945 7.14 7.48 -50.72
CA GLU A 945 7.57 8.65 -51.49
C GLU A 945 6.96 9.97 -50.97
N VAL A 946 5.69 9.96 -50.53
CA VAL A 946 4.99 11.16 -50.05
C VAL A 946 5.41 11.55 -48.62
N TYR A 947 5.49 10.57 -47.71
CA TYR A 947 5.62 10.84 -46.27
C TYR A 947 7.04 10.67 -45.72
N LEU A 948 7.85 9.74 -46.25
CA LEU A 948 9.11 9.31 -45.61
C LEU A 948 10.32 10.16 -46.02
N ASP A 949 10.28 11.44 -45.65
CA ASP A 949 11.17 12.49 -46.16
C ASP A 949 12.15 13.01 -45.10
N LYS A 950 13.46 12.78 -45.33
CA LYS A 950 14.55 13.19 -44.44
C LYS A 950 14.83 14.70 -44.40
N GLN A 951 14.29 15.50 -45.32
CA GLN A 951 14.48 16.96 -45.32
C GLN A 951 13.42 17.68 -44.47
N VAL A 952 12.20 17.13 -44.43
CA VAL A 952 11.10 17.71 -43.64
C VAL A 952 11.03 17.09 -42.25
N LEU A 953 11.07 15.76 -42.11
CA LEU A 953 10.90 15.09 -40.82
C LEU A 953 12.08 15.30 -39.87
N SER A 954 11.81 15.26 -38.57
CA SER A 954 12.87 15.06 -37.57
C SER A 954 13.40 13.63 -37.66
N TRP A 955 14.62 13.37 -37.19
CA TRP A 955 15.17 12.01 -37.22
C TRP A 955 14.33 11.03 -36.38
N HIS A 956 13.82 11.45 -35.22
CA HIS A 956 12.87 10.68 -34.40
C HIS A 956 11.64 10.26 -35.23
N THR A 957 10.97 11.24 -35.87
CA THR A 957 9.73 10.97 -36.62
C THR A 957 9.98 10.23 -37.93
N TYR A 958 11.17 10.34 -38.51
CA TYR A 958 11.61 9.52 -39.65
C TYR A 958 11.79 8.05 -39.26
N ASP A 959 12.62 7.76 -38.24
CA ASP A 959 12.91 6.38 -37.83
C ASP A 959 11.64 5.67 -37.30
N LEU A 960 10.74 6.39 -36.62
CA LEU A 960 9.44 5.88 -36.18
C LEU A 960 8.47 5.58 -37.33
N LEU A 961 8.44 6.42 -38.38
CA LEU A 961 7.62 6.16 -39.57
C LEU A 961 8.18 5.00 -40.41
N GLU A 962 9.50 4.90 -40.52
CA GLU A 962 10.15 3.76 -41.16
C GLU A 962 9.85 2.46 -40.41
N ILE A 963 9.81 2.47 -39.08
CA ILE A 963 9.44 1.28 -38.27
C ILE A 963 8.00 0.81 -38.57
N GLU A 964 7.01 1.71 -38.58
CA GLU A 964 5.63 1.32 -38.91
C GLU A 964 5.48 0.88 -40.38
N TYR A 965 6.19 1.56 -41.31
CA TYR A 965 6.21 1.21 -42.74
C TYR A 965 6.82 -0.17 -43.01
N GLN A 966 7.97 -0.47 -42.41
CA GLN A 966 8.64 -1.75 -42.56
C GLN A 966 7.83 -2.87 -41.89
N TYR A 967 7.16 -2.60 -40.76
CA TYR A 967 6.24 -3.56 -40.16
C TYR A 967 5.06 -3.87 -41.07
N ALA A 968 4.39 -2.84 -41.62
CA ALA A 968 3.28 -3.03 -42.57
C ALA A 968 3.72 -3.80 -43.83
N THR A 969 4.95 -3.56 -44.29
CA THR A 969 5.56 -4.28 -45.42
C THR A 969 5.82 -5.75 -45.08
N VAL A 970 6.45 -6.04 -43.93
CA VAL A 970 6.68 -7.42 -43.43
C VAL A 970 5.36 -8.16 -43.24
N PHE A 971 4.36 -7.50 -42.62
CA PHE A 971 3.04 -8.06 -42.37
C PHE A 971 2.34 -8.49 -43.67
N LEU A 972 2.27 -7.61 -44.67
CA LEU A 972 1.70 -7.92 -45.98
C LEU A 972 2.41 -9.10 -46.68
N HIS A 973 3.75 -9.12 -46.65
CA HIS A 973 4.54 -10.14 -47.34
C HIS A 973 4.59 -11.48 -46.60
N SER A 974 4.28 -11.52 -45.30
CA SER A 974 4.19 -12.77 -44.52
C SER A 974 3.08 -13.71 -45.02
N LEU A 975 2.09 -13.21 -45.76
CA LEU A 975 1.10 -14.04 -46.47
C LEU A 975 1.76 -14.96 -47.53
N GLY A 976 2.90 -14.57 -48.10
CA GLY A 976 3.73 -15.47 -48.93
C GLY A 976 4.34 -16.62 -48.13
N MET A 977 4.76 -16.39 -46.89
CA MET A 977 5.23 -17.46 -45.99
C MET A 977 4.10 -18.43 -45.64
N GLN A 978 2.90 -17.91 -45.33
CA GLN A 978 1.71 -18.74 -45.10
C GLN A 978 1.43 -19.64 -46.30
N ALA A 979 1.47 -19.11 -47.52
CA ALA A 979 1.19 -19.86 -48.74
C ALA A 979 2.17 -21.02 -49.00
N VAL A 980 3.44 -20.90 -48.58
CA VAL A 980 4.39 -22.02 -48.64
C VAL A 980 4.05 -23.11 -47.62
N VAL A 981 3.81 -22.73 -46.36
CA VAL A 981 3.50 -23.69 -45.29
C VAL A 981 2.17 -24.41 -45.57
N ASP A 982 1.12 -23.66 -45.93
CA ASP A 982 -0.20 -24.19 -46.30
C ASP A 982 -0.15 -25.21 -47.45
N ARG A 983 0.76 -25.04 -48.43
CA ARG A 983 0.96 -26.03 -49.49
C ARG A 983 1.75 -27.26 -49.03
N SER A 984 2.73 -27.09 -48.15
CA SER A 984 3.50 -28.22 -47.59
C SER A 984 2.62 -29.15 -46.74
N CYS A 985 1.74 -28.58 -45.91
CA CYS A 985 0.83 -29.31 -45.00
C CYS A 985 -0.26 -30.10 -45.73
N ARG A 986 -0.48 -29.86 -47.02
CA ARG A 986 -1.50 -30.55 -47.85
C ARG A 986 -0.95 -31.78 -48.59
N THR A 987 0.31 -32.14 -48.40
CA THR A 987 0.86 -33.36 -48.99
C THR A 987 0.53 -34.60 -48.14
N ASN A 988 0.13 -35.69 -48.81
CA ASN A 988 -0.45 -36.85 -48.13
C ASN A 988 0.59 -37.59 -47.26
N PRO A 989 0.30 -37.92 -45.98
CA PRO A 989 1.22 -38.64 -45.11
C PRO A 989 1.68 -40.01 -45.65
N ASP A 990 0.85 -40.68 -46.46
CA ASP A 990 1.14 -42.03 -46.97
C ASP A 990 2.06 -42.08 -48.21
N ASP A 991 2.76 -41.00 -48.58
CA ASP A 991 3.76 -41.06 -49.65
C ASP A 991 5.02 -41.81 -49.17
N PRO A 992 5.33 -43.02 -49.69
CA PRO A 992 6.47 -43.81 -49.22
C PRO A 992 7.84 -43.17 -49.51
N ASN A 993 7.90 -42.08 -50.30
CA ASN A 993 9.10 -41.29 -50.50
C ASN A 993 9.26 -40.14 -49.48
N ALA A 994 8.45 -40.08 -48.42
CA ALA A 994 8.62 -39.08 -47.35
C ALA A 994 9.93 -39.28 -46.56
N ALA A 995 10.26 -40.52 -46.20
CA ALA A 995 11.39 -40.85 -45.33
C ALA A 995 12.77 -40.39 -45.86
N ASN A 996 12.94 -40.30 -47.17
CA ASN A 996 14.19 -39.84 -47.81
C ASN A 996 14.32 -38.30 -47.91
N ARG A 997 13.40 -37.52 -47.33
CA ARG A 997 13.42 -36.03 -47.38
C ARG A 997 14.06 -35.36 -46.17
N ALA A 998 14.52 -36.14 -45.18
CA ALA A 998 15.08 -35.67 -43.91
C ALA A 998 16.47 -34.99 -44.00
N THR A 999 17.01 -34.74 -45.20
CA THR A 999 18.33 -34.10 -45.40
C THR A 999 18.25 -32.91 -46.37
N GLY A 1000 17.75 -31.78 -45.88
CA GLY A 1000 17.70 -30.51 -46.62
C GLY A 1000 16.45 -29.68 -46.31
N ASN A 1001 16.39 -28.45 -46.83
CA ASN A 1001 15.25 -27.52 -46.65
C ASN A 1001 14.01 -28.01 -47.41
N TRP A 1002 13.32 -29.03 -46.90
CA TRP A 1002 12.25 -29.73 -47.62
C TRP A 1002 11.02 -28.85 -47.90
N ILE A 1003 10.73 -27.88 -47.03
CA ILE A 1003 9.61 -26.95 -47.14
C ILE A 1003 9.75 -26.03 -48.37
N LEU A 1004 10.98 -25.64 -48.74
CA LEU A 1004 11.23 -24.78 -49.91
C LEU A 1004 10.82 -25.43 -51.24
N ASN A 1005 10.71 -26.76 -51.31
CA ASN A 1005 10.22 -27.44 -52.52
C ASN A 1005 8.75 -27.09 -52.85
N PHE A 1006 8.02 -26.50 -51.89
CA PHE A 1006 6.64 -26.01 -52.08
C PHE A 1006 6.56 -24.50 -52.32
N ALA A 1007 7.70 -23.80 -52.42
CA ALA A 1007 7.75 -22.36 -52.69
C ALA A 1007 7.85 -22.07 -54.20
N THR A 1008 7.03 -21.13 -54.69
CA THR A 1008 7.23 -20.58 -56.04
C THR A 1008 8.33 -19.51 -56.01
N PRO A 1009 8.95 -19.14 -57.17
CA PRO A 1009 9.87 -18.02 -57.24
C PRO A 1009 9.29 -16.70 -56.70
N THR A 1010 7.97 -16.51 -56.81
CA THR A 1010 7.25 -15.35 -56.28
C THR A 1010 7.15 -15.37 -54.76
N ASP A 1011 6.94 -16.54 -54.15
CA ASP A 1011 6.94 -16.67 -52.69
C ASP A 1011 8.34 -16.46 -52.11
N LEU A 1012 9.38 -16.97 -52.80
CA LEU A 1012 10.77 -16.70 -52.43
C LEU A 1012 11.09 -15.19 -52.50
N ARG A 1013 10.54 -14.45 -53.46
CA ARG A 1013 10.63 -12.97 -53.47
C ARG A 1013 9.98 -12.37 -52.21
N PHE A 1014 8.77 -12.81 -51.85
CA PHE A 1014 8.06 -12.31 -50.67
C PHE A 1014 8.77 -12.66 -49.34
N ILE A 1015 9.31 -13.86 -49.20
CA ILE A 1015 10.12 -14.30 -48.04
C ILE A 1015 11.37 -13.42 -47.91
N ASN A 1016 12.06 -13.12 -49.01
CA ASN A 1016 13.19 -12.19 -48.98
C ASN A 1016 12.78 -10.77 -48.60
N THR A 1017 11.61 -10.27 -49.04
CA THR A 1017 11.07 -8.98 -48.56
C THR A 1017 10.83 -8.98 -47.05
N VAL A 1018 10.31 -10.08 -46.47
CA VAL A 1018 10.16 -10.22 -45.02
C VAL A 1018 11.52 -10.15 -44.31
N ILE A 1019 12.51 -10.92 -44.77
CA ILE A 1019 13.85 -10.94 -44.17
C ILE A 1019 14.50 -9.55 -44.24
N GLN A 1020 14.40 -8.87 -45.39
CA GLN A 1020 14.95 -7.53 -45.59
C GLN A 1020 14.23 -6.49 -44.71
N GLY A 1021 12.89 -6.45 -44.73
CA GLY A 1021 12.11 -5.49 -43.96
C GLY A 1021 12.27 -5.66 -42.44
N SER A 1022 12.36 -6.90 -41.95
CA SER A 1022 12.74 -7.17 -40.55
C SER A 1022 14.13 -6.62 -40.22
N CYS A 1023 15.12 -6.79 -41.11
CA CYS A 1023 16.47 -6.27 -40.90
C CYS A 1023 16.55 -4.73 -40.97
N GLU A 1024 15.76 -4.09 -41.83
CA GLU A 1024 15.68 -2.63 -41.95
C GLU A 1024 14.98 -2.01 -40.72
N LEU A 1025 13.88 -2.59 -40.24
CA LEU A 1025 13.22 -2.16 -39.01
C LEU A 1025 14.14 -2.28 -37.78
N MET A 1026 14.79 -3.44 -37.60
CA MET A 1026 15.75 -3.63 -36.52
C MET A 1026 16.92 -2.64 -36.60
N GLN A 1027 17.33 -2.21 -37.80
CA GLN A 1027 18.37 -1.19 -37.95
C GLN A 1027 17.89 0.21 -37.52
N SER A 1028 16.64 0.59 -37.82
CA SER A 1028 16.06 1.83 -37.29
C SER A 1028 15.93 1.80 -35.77
N ALA A 1029 15.58 0.65 -35.18
CA ALA A 1029 15.58 0.49 -33.72
C ALA A 1029 17.00 0.63 -33.10
N ILE A 1030 18.04 0.14 -33.80
CA ILE A 1030 19.44 0.36 -33.40
C ILE A 1030 19.81 1.85 -33.49
N HIS A 1031 19.44 2.57 -34.55
CA HIS A 1031 19.70 4.02 -34.66
C HIS A 1031 19.03 4.84 -33.53
N LEU A 1032 17.81 4.47 -33.12
CA LEU A 1032 17.13 5.10 -31.98
C LEU A 1032 17.86 4.86 -30.65
N ALA A 1033 18.54 3.73 -30.50
CA ALA A 1033 19.31 3.39 -29.31
C ALA A 1033 20.71 3.99 -29.28
N GLU A 1034 21.42 4.02 -30.42
CA GLU A 1034 22.71 4.71 -30.60
C GLU A 1034 22.61 6.20 -30.24
N ARG A 1035 21.40 6.77 -30.33
CA ARG A 1035 21.07 8.16 -29.99
C ARG A 1035 20.43 8.34 -28.62
N GLY A 1036 20.24 7.26 -27.85
CA GLY A 1036 19.70 7.29 -26.49
C GLY A 1036 18.18 7.43 -26.37
N SER A 1037 17.42 7.41 -27.47
CA SER A 1037 15.95 7.59 -27.44
C SER A 1037 15.15 6.30 -27.31
N LEU A 1038 15.73 5.13 -27.61
CA LEU A 1038 15.00 3.84 -27.55
C LEU A 1038 14.41 3.56 -26.14
N GLN A 1039 15.09 3.98 -25.07
CA GLN A 1039 14.62 3.84 -23.68
C GLN A 1039 13.34 4.62 -23.37
N TYR A 1040 13.01 5.64 -24.18
CA TYR A 1040 11.82 6.47 -24.05
C TYR A 1040 10.72 6.10 -25.05
N CYS A 1041 10.98 5.18 -25.98
CA CYS A 1041 10.02 4.85 -27.03
C CYS A 1041 8.73 4.25 -26.46
N PRO A 1042 7.56 4.63 -26.99
CA PRO A 1042 6.28 4.08 -26.54
C PRO A 1042 6.16 2.60 -26.88
N THR A 1043 5.40 1.87 -26.06
CA THR A 1043 5.25 0.40 -26.06
C THR A 1043 4.96 -0.15 -27.46
N ARG A 1044 4.22 0.58 -28.31
CA ARG A 1044 3.97 0.20 -29.71
C ARG A 1044 5.27 -0.09 -30.48
N VAL A 1045 6.29 0.76 -30.36
CA VAL A 1045 7.58 0.64 -31.09
C VAL A 1045 8.30 -0.64 -30.68
N ILE A 1046 8.34 -0.92 -29.38
CA ILE A 1046 8.86 -2.18 -28.84
C ILE A 1046 8.08 -3.36 -29.42
N THR A 1047 6.75 -3.35 -29.41
CA THR A 1047 5.93 -4.45 -29.99
C THR A 1047 6.14 -4.64 -31.50
N ARG A 1048 6.49 -3.58 -32.26
CA ARG A 1048 6.87 -3.69 -33.68
C ARG A 1048 8.21 -4.43 -33.85
N VAL A 1049 9.23 -4.09 -33.04
CA VAL A 1049 10.54 -4.76 -33.05
C VAL A 1049 10.43 -6.21 -32.58
N ILE A 1050 9.59 -6.48 -31.57
CA ILE A 1050 9.18 -7.82 -31.13
C ILE A 1050 8.65 -8.61 -32.34
N GLY A 1051 7.57 -8.15 -32.96
CA GLY A 1051 6.90 -8.87 -34.05
C GLY A 1051 7.83 -9.21 -35.23
N VAL A 1052 8.61 -8.25 -35.74
CA VAL A 1052 9.48 -8.54 -36.90
C VAL A 1052 10.68 -9.43 -36.59
N SER A 1053 11.16 -9.45 -35.34
CA SER A 1053 12.16 -10.42 -34.88
C SER A 1053 11.63 -11.85 -34.96
N VAL A 1054 10.36 -12.02 -34.59
CA VAL A 1054 9.63 -13.29 -34.61
C VAL A 1054 9.24 -13.71 -36.05
N PHE A 1055 8.79 -12.78 -36.91
CA PHE A 1055 8.66 -13.04 -38.35
C PHE A 1055 10.00 -13.43 -39.01
N LEU A 1056 11.10 -12.79 -38.61
CA LEU A 1056 12.44 -13.12 -39.13
C LEU A 1056 12.85 -14.54 -38.73
N LEU A 1057 12.67 -14.95 -37.48
CA LEU A 1057 12.98 -16.31 -37.04
C LEU A 1057 12.18 -17.36 -37.83
N LYS A 1058 10.88 -17.14 -38.09
CA LYS A 1058 10.11 -18.01 -39.01
C LYS A 1058 10.67 -18.00 -40.43
N ALA A 1059 10.98 -16.82 -40.99
CA ALA A 1059 11.50 -16.71 -42.36
C ALA A 1059 12.87 -17.39 -42.53
N LEU A 1060 13.73 -17.36 -41.50
CA LEU A 1060 14.99 -18.10 -41.46
C LEU A 1060 14.75 -19.62 -41.31
N GLY A 1061 13.76 -20.02 -40.51
CA GLY A 1061 13.37 -21.43 -40.30
C GLY A 1061 12.79 -22.13 -41.53
N LEU A 1062 12.16 -21.40 -42.46
CA LEU A 1062 11.75 -21.94 -43.77
C LEU A 1062 12.94 -22.37 -44.65
N GLY A 1063 14.15 -21.90 -44.34
CA GLY A 1063 15.38 -22.23 -45.03
C GLY A 1063 15.88 -21.09 -45.93
N VAL A 1064 17.09 -20.61 -45.67
CA VAL A 1064 17.71 -19.48 -46.39
C VAL A 1064 19.20 -19.80 -46.62
N GLU A 1065 19.83 -19.13 -47.58
CA GLU A 1065 21.29 -19.22 -47.78
C GLU A 1065 22.06 -18.88 -46.49
N ARG A 1066 23.06 -19.69 -46.14
CA ARG A 1066 23.86 -19.54 -44.89
C ARG A 1066 24.45 -18.14 -44.70
N ALA A 1067 24.85 -17.46 -45.77
CA ALA A 1067 25.38 -16.10 -45.73
C ALA A 1067 24.32 -15.07 -45.26
N VAL A 1068 23.08 -15.20 -45.75
CA VAL A 1068 21.95 -14.36 -45.33
C VAL A 1068 21.50 -14.75 -43.92
N PHE A 1069 21.40 -16.05 -43.62
CA PHE A 1069 21.03 -16.56 -42.30
C PHE A 1069 21.92 -15.99 -41.19
N ASN A 1070 23.24 -16.12 -41.31
CA ASN A 1070 24.18 -15.58 -40.32
C ASN A 1070 24.06 -14.05 -40.19
N LYS A 1071 24.04 -13.32 -41.31
CA LYS A 1071 23.94 -11.85 -41.33
C LYS A 1071 22.65 -11.33 -40.66
N SER A 1072 21.54 -12.02 -40.85
CA SER A 1072 20.26 -11.70 -40.22
C SER A 1072 20.23 -12.08 -38.73
N LEU A 1073 20.81 -13.23 -38.37
CA LEU A 1073 20.92 -13.69 -36.98
C LEU A 1073 21.82 -12.77 -36.13
N ASP A 1074 22.92 -12.27 -36.70
CA ASP A 1074 23.80 -11.30 -36.05
C ASP A 1074 23.15 -9.91 -35.90
N ARG A 1075 22.31 -9.49 -36.86
CA ARG A 1075 21.47 -8.27 -36.72
C ARG A 1075 20.46 -8.41 -35.58
N LEU A 1076 19.82 -9.57 -35.50
CA LEU A 1076 18.86 -9.91 -34.44
C LEU A 1076 19.55 -9.95 -33.06
N GLU A 1077 20.72 -10.60 -32.97
CA GLU A 1077 21.51 -10.64 -31.73
C GLU A 1077 22.01 -9.25 -31.31
N HIS A 1078 22.31 -8.36 -32.26
CA HIS A 1078 22.62 -6.96 -31.98
C HIS A 1078 21.38 -6.23 -31.40
N VAL A 1079 20.22 -6.25 -32.08
CA VAL A 1079 19.04 -5.52 -31.55
C VAL A 1079 18.58 -6.06 -30.19
N VAL A 1080 18.72 -7.37 -29.94
CA VAL A 1080 18.44 -7.99 -28.63
C VAL A 1080 19.36 -7.45 -27.54
N ARG A 1081 20.69 -7.38 -27.78
CA ARG A 1081 21.64 -6.73 -26.86
C ARG A 1081 21.28 -5.27 -26.64
N THR A 1082 20.97 -4.55 -27.71
CA THR A 1082 20.65 -3.12 -27.69
C THR A 1082 19.40 -2.84 -26.85
N ILE A 1083 18.30 -3.59 -27.06
CA ILE A 1083 17.09 -3.50 -26.22
C ILE A 1083 17.44 -3.76 -24.75
N ARG A 1084 18.16 -4.85 -24.45
CA ARG A 1084 18.58 -5.22 -23.09
C ARG A 1084 19.47 -4.17 -22.40
N HIS A 1085 20.11 -3.29 -23.18
CA HIS A 1085 20.89 -2.16 -22.68
C HIS A 1085 20.14 -0.83 -22.66
N SER A 1086 18.99 -0.72 -23.35
CA SER A 1086 18.10 0.46 -23.35
C SER A 1086 16.88 0.33 -22.44
N THR A 1087 16.63 -0.83 -21.82
CA THR A 1087 15.50 -1.01 -20.89
C THR A 1087 15.72 -0.26 -19.58
N TRP A 1088 14.84 0.68 -19.27
CA TRP A 1088 14.97 1.56 -18.10
C TRP A 1088 14.59 0.88 -16.78
N ASP A 1089 13.65 -0.08 -16.78
CA ASP A 1089 13.27 -0.81 -15.57
C ASP A 1089 13.22 -2.35 -15.73
N ASP A 1090 13.06 -3.01 -14.60
CA ASP A 1090 13.06 -4.47 -14.41
C ASP A 1090 11.77 -5.18 -14.85
N LEU A 1091 10.72 -4.44 -15.19
CA LEU A 1091 9.40 -4.98 -15.55
C LEU A 1091 9.03 -4.72 -17.01
N ASP A 1092 9.72 -3.78 -17.68
CA ASP A 1092 9.63 -3.51 -19.10
C ASP A 1092 9.57 -4.79 -19.96
N LEU A 1093 8.49 -4.89 -20.75
CA LEU A 1093 8.24 -6.00 -21.69
C LEU A 1093 9.41 -6.19 -22.66
N ALA A 1094 10.08 -5.10 -23.05
CA ALA A 1094 11.24 -5.13 -23.94
C ALA A 1094 12.38 -5.99 -23.37
N LYS A 1095 12.60 -5.93 -22.04
CA LYS A 1095 13.68 -6.65 -21.34
C LYS A 1095 13.41 -8.15 -21.30
N ARG A 1096 12.22 -8.53 -20.82
CA ARG A 1096 11.83 -9.94 -20.67
C ARG A 1096 11.82 -10.65 -22.02
N TYR A 1097 11.39 -9.95 -23.07
CA TYR A 1097 11.43 -10.46 -24.44
C TYR A 1097 12.87 -10.62 -24.98
N ALA A 1098 13.77 -9.66 -24.72
CA ALA A 1098 15.17 -9.76 -25.12
C ALA A 1098 15.87 -10.97 -24.49
N ASP A 1099 15.56 -11.28 -23.22
CA ASP A 1099 16.06 -12.49 -22.54
C ASP A 1099 15.58 -13.79 -23.21
N VAL A 1100 14.29 -13.86 -23.63
CA VAL A 1100 13.73 -15.01 -24.37
C VAL A 1100 14.38 -15.16 -25.76
N LEU A 1101 14.47 -14.09 -26.55
CA LEU A 1101 15.13 -14.14 -27.86
C LEU A 1101 16.59 -14.57 -27.76
N HIS A 1102 17.32 -14.08 -26.76
CA HIS A 1102 18.71 -14.46 -26.53
C HIS A 1102 18.86 -15.98 -26.33
N HIS A 1103 17.91 -16.64 -25.66
CA HIS A 1103 17.91 -18.09 -25.50
C HIS A 1103 17.72 -18.82 -26.85
N HIS A 1104 16.75 -18.41 -27.67
CA HIS A 1104 16.53 -19.02 -28.99
C HIS A 1104 17.70 -18.79 -29.96
N ILE A 1105 18.33 -17.61 -29.94
CA ILE A 1105 19.52 -17.33 -30.76
C ILE A 1105 20.71 -18.21 -30.33
N TYR A 1106 20.89 -18.42 -29.02
CA TYR A 1106 21.91 -19.32 -28.48
C TYR A 1106 21.68 -20.78 -28.91
N GLN A 1107 20.44 -21.28 -28.84
CA GLN A 1107 20.07 -22.60 -29.36
C GLN A 1107 20.38 -22.73 -30.86
N LEU A 1108 19.98 -21.75 -31.69
CA LEU A 1108 20.19 -21.76 -33.14
C LEU A 1108 21.68 -21.72 -33.54
N LYS A 1109 22.52 -20.94 -32.81
CA LYS A 1109 23.97 -20.92 -33.05
C LYS A 1109 24.64 -22.23 -32.64
N ASN A 1110 24.25 -22.84 -31.52
CA ASN A 1110 24.90 -24.06 -31.00
C ASN A 1110 24.41 -25.35 -31.68
N GLY A 1111 23.13 -25.47 -32.03
CA GLY A 1111 22.58 -26.61 -32.78
C GLY A 1111 23.18 -26.80 -34.18
N SER A 1112 23.84 -25.75 -34.72
CA SER A 1112 24.61 -25.83 -35.96
C SER A 1112 26.02 -26.43 -35.79
N GLY A 1113 26.43 -26.78 -34.56
CA GLY A 1113 27.83 -26.77 -34.15
C GLY A 1113 28.45 -28.05 -33.55
N THR A 1114 28.08 -29.27 -33.96
CA THR A 1114 28.92 -30.46 -33.67
C THR A 1114 28.66 -31.70 -34.56
N ARG A 1115 29.33 -31.78 -35.71
CA ARG A 1115 29.69 -33.07 -36.37
C ARG A 1115 31.02 -32.91 -37.12
N GLY A 1116 32.11 -33.02 -36.37
CA GLY A 1116 33.48 -32.95 -36.86
C GLY A 1116 34.41 -33.65 -35.89
N SER A 1117 35.15 -34.64 -36.36
CA SER A 1117 36.05 -35.50 -35.58
C SER A 1117 37.14 -34.72 -34.85
N HIS A 1118 37.45 -35.13 -33.62
CA HIS A 1118 38.82 -35.50 -33.24
C HIS A 1118 38.80 -36.53 -32.10
N GLN A 1119 39.31 -37.73 -32.38
CA GLN A 1119 39.88 -38.58 -31.34
C GLN A 1119 41.30 -38.09 -31.09
N GLU A 1120 41.68 -37.86 -29.82
CA GLU A 1120 43.03 -38.16 -29.35
C GLU A 1120 43.02 -38.36 -27.83
N SER A 1121 44.01 -39.10 -27.32
CA SER A 1121 43.95 -39.71 -25.99
C SER A 1121 45.16 -39.37 -25.13
N SER A 1122 44.94 -38.94 -23.88
CA SER A 1122 46.00 -38.87 -22.86
C SER A 1122 45.50 -39.29 -21.48
N ILE A 1123 46.19 -40.33 -20.99
CA ILE A 1123 46.01 -41.15 -19.78
C ILE A 1123 46.48 -40.37 -18.51
N VAL A 1124 46.28 -40.97 -17.31
CA VAL A 1124 46.95 -40.65 -16.00
C VAL A 1124 46.27 -39.54 -15.17
N GLU A 1125 45.99 -39.67 -13.85
CA GLU A 1125 46.06 -40.79 -12.88
C GLU A 1125 44.90 -40.69 -11.85
N GLN A 1126 44.62 -41.77 -11.10
CA GLN A 1126 43.84 -41.72 -9.84
C GLN A 1126 44.77 -41.91 -8.64
N ARG A 1127 44.62 -41.09 -7.59
CA ARG A 1127 45.08 -41.42 -6.22
C ARG A 1127 44.06 -40.92 -5.17
N PRO A 1128 43.76 -41.72 -4.13
CA PRO A 1128 42.80 -41.35 -3.08
C PRO A 1128 43.48 -40.80 -1.81
N GLY A 1129 42.71 -40.02 -1.05
CA GLY A 1129 42.96 -39.75 0.37
C GLY A 1129 43.84 -38.53 0.67
N ASP A 1130 43.21 -37.45 1.12
CA ASP A 1130 43.25 -37.11 2.55
C ASP A 1130 42.10 -36.13 2.89
N ALA A 1131 41.79 -35.99 4.18
CA ALA A 1131 40.71 -35.13 4.64
C ALA A 1131 41.10 -34.31 5.88
N LEU A 1132 41.01 -32.97 5.78
CA LEU A 1132 40.12 -32.15 6.62
C LEU A 1132 40.32 -30.64 6.38
N THR A 1133 39.21 -29.90 6.52
CA THR A 1133 39.12 -28.47 6.87
C THR A 1133 39.99 -27.44 6.12
N GLU A 1134 39.36 -26.76 5.16
CA GLU A 1134 39.33 -25.29 5.18
C GLU A 1134 37.97 -24.77 4.64
N ARG A 1135 37.47 -23.65 5.16
CA ARG A 1135 36.16 -23.08 4.77
C ARG A 1135 36.33 -21.92 3.77
N GLY A 1136 36.35 -22.24 2.48
CA GLY A 1136 36.19 -21.24 1.41
C GLY A 1136 34.72 -21.08 1.03
N THR A 1137 34.11 -19.92 1.31
CA THR A 1137 32.73 -19.62 0.86
C THR A 1137 32.73 -19.10 -0.59
N SER A 1138 32.63 -20.00 -1.56
CA SER A 1138 32.21 -19.64 -2.92
C SER A 1138 30.74 -19.23 -2.90
N TYR A 1139 30.42 -18.01 -3.34
CA TYR A 1139 29.04 -17.58 -3.52
C TYR A 1139 28.40 -18.35 -4.69
N GLU A 1140 27.43 -19.21 -4.39
CA GLU A 1140 26.52 -19.74 -5.41
C GLU A 1140 25.67 -18.59 -5.97
N SER A 1141 25.75 -18.37 -7.29
CA SER A 1141 24.84 -17.45 -7.99
C SER A 1141 23.46 -18.12 -8.07
N SER A 1142 22.57 -17.76 -7.15
CA SER A 1142 21.25 -18.40 -6.98
C SER A 1142 20.46 -18.52 -8.28
N ASP A 1143 20.05 -19.74 -8.61
CA ASP A 1143 19.22 -20.04 -9.79
C ASP A 1143 17.90 -19.26 -9.77
N MET A 1144 17.63 -18.55 -10.87
CA MET A 1144 16.30 -17.97 -11.16
C MET A 1144 15.53 -18.81 -12.19
N PHE A 1145 16.11 -19.92 -12.67
CA PHE A 1145 15.52 -20.85 -13.62
C PHE A 1145 15.79 -22.30 -13.18
N GLY A 1146 15.02 -22.79 -12.21
CA GLY A 1146 15.15 -24.18 -11.74
C GLY A 1146 14.81 -25.20 -12.84
N ASN A 1147 15.72 -26.14 -13.06
CA ASN A 1147 15.62 -27.36 -13.88
C ASN A 1147 14.49 -27.42 -14.92
N ILE A 1148 14.76 -26.90 -16.12
CA ILE A 1148 14.13 -27.47 -17.32
C ILE A 1148 14.66 -28.90 -17.45
N HIS A 1149 13.79 -29.90 -17.32
CA HIS A 1149 14.15 -31.28 -17.64
C HIS A 1149 14.31 -31.43 -19.16
N VAL A 1150 15.56 -31.34 -19.61
CA VAL A 1150 15.93 -31.69 -20.99
C VAL A 1150 15.93 -33.20 -21.12
N SER A 1151 15.16 -33.72 -22.07
CA SER A 1151 15.31 -35.09 -22.57
C SER A 1151 16.41 -35.11 -23.63
N ASP A 1152 17.54 -35.74 -23.32
CA ASP A 1152 18.71 -35.84 -24.20
C ASP A 1152 18.47 -36.82 -25.36
N ASP A 1153 17.71 -36.41 -26.39
CA ASP A 1153 17.62 -37.13 -27.67
C ASP A 1153 17.61 -36.15 -28.87
N TRP A 1154 18.66 -36.23 -29.69
CA TRP A 1154 18.84 -35.41 -30.91
C TRP A 1154 18.45 -36.21 -32.18
N PRO A 1155 17.18 -36.62 -32.28
CA PRO A 1155 16.48 -36.52 -33.58
C PRO A 1155 15.26 -35.59 -33.51
N ASP A 1156 14.55 -35.55 -32.38
CA ASP A 1156 13.22 -34.92 -32.26
C ASP A 1156 13.30 -33.40 -32.09
N SER A 1157 14.49 -32.86 -31.80
CA SER A 1157 14.78 -31.42 -31.77
C SER A 1157 14.51 -30.67 -33.09
N LEU A 1158 14.37 -31.40 -34.22
CA LEU A 1158 13.96 -30.84 -35.51
C LEU A 1158 12.49 -31.10 -35.87
N ALA A 1159 11.73 -31.78 -35.00
CA ALA A 1159 10.25 -31.76 -35.06
C ALA A 1159 9.65 -30.43 -34.59
N PHE A 1160 10.48 -29.47 -34.17
CA PHE A 1160 10.12 -28.13 -33.70
C PHE A 1160 9.57 -27.17 -34.79
N LEU A 1161 9.22 -27.68 -35.98
CA LEU A 1161 8.63 -26.92 -37.09
C LEU A 1161 7.28 -27.52 -37.52
N ASP A 1162 6.37 -27.57 -36.56
CA ASP A 1162 4.94 -27.90 -36.70
C ASP A 1162 4.19 -26.99 -37.71
N ALA A 1163 3.07 -27.47 -38.24
CA ALA A 1163 2.17 -26.74 -39.14
C ALA A 1163 1.57 -25.46 -38.51
N SER A 1164 1.46 -25.40 -37.18
CA SER A 1164 1.10 -24.18 -36.44
C SER A 1164 2.11 -23.03 -36.68
N LEU A 1165 3.35 -23.33 -37.09
CA LEU A 1165 4.38 -22.34 -37.38
C LEU A 1165 4.27 -21.73 -38.79
N ALA A 1166 3.17 -21.95 -39.51
CA ALA A 1166 2.68 -20.94 -40.46
C ALA A 1166 2.45 -19.60 -39.71
N PRO A 1167 2.66 -18.39 -40.29
CA PRO A 1167 2.44 -17.15 -39.56
C PRO A 1167 1.00 -16.96 -39.03
N PHE A 1168 0.00 -17.69 -39.56
CA PHE A 1168 -1.42 -17.60 -39.19
C PHE A 1168 -2.09 -18.93 -38.77
N GLY A 1169 -1.31 -19.99 -38.48
CA GLY A 1169 -1.77 -21.24 -37.82
C GLY A 1169 -2.74 -22.15 -38.59
N ILE A 1170 -2.35 -23.40 -38.86
CA ILE A 1170 -3.18 -24.41 -39.53
C ILE A 1170 -3.46 -25.58 -38.56
N ALA A 1171 -4.74 -25.77 -38.26
CA ALA A 1171 -5.28 -26.88 -37.48
C ALA A 1171 -6.72 -27.13 -37.95
N THR A 1172 -7.03 -28.39 -38.25
CA THR A 1172 -8.37 -28.88 -38.62
C THR A 1172 -9.04 -29.52 -37.40
N ASP A 1173 -10.36 -29.34 -37.26
CA ASP A 1173 -11.11 -29.91 -36.13
C ASP A 1173 -10.99 -31.44 -36.04
N GLU A 1174 -10.99 -31.92 -34.78
CA GLU A 1174 -11.40 -33.26 -34.34
C GLU A 1174 -11.02 -34.47 -35.25
N SER A 1175 -9.78 -34.99 -35.15
CA SER A 1175 -9.49 -36.43 -34.89
C SER A 1175 -8.07 -36.91 -35.25
N SER A 1176 -7.09 -36.70 -34.38
CA SER A 1176 -5.94 -37.62 -34.29
C SER A 1176 -5.35 -37.66 -32.87
N GLY A 1177 -4.94 -38.85 -32.42
CA GLY A 1177 -4.63 -39.13 -31.02
C GLY A 1177 -3.16 -38.89 -30.63
N LEU A 1178 -2.78 -37.64 -30.41
CA LEU A 1178 -1.52 -37.28 -29.72
C LEU A 1178 -1.82 -36.21 -28.66
N ALA A 1179 -2.15 -36.66 -27.44
CA ALA A 1179 -2.52 -35.78 -26.34
C ALA A 1179 -1.27 -35.28 -25.60
N GLY A 1180 -1.07 -33.96 -25.54
CA GLY A 1180 -0.10 -33.37 -24.60
C GLY A 1180 0.66 -32.12 -25.06
N LEU A 1181 -0.03 -31.07 -25.52
CA LEU A 1181 0.32 -29.64 -25.34
C LEU A 1181 -0.84 -28.78 -25.92
N GLY A 1182 -1.09 -27.60 -25.34
CA GLY A 1182 -2.26 -26.76 -25.67
C GLY A 1182 -2.07 -25.90 -26.93
N ASP A 1183 -3.13 -25.77 -27.73
CA ASP A 1183 -3.10 -25.14 -29.07
C ASP A 1183 -3.27 -23.60 -29.05
N SER A 1184 -2.95 -22.95 -27.91
CA SER A 1184 -3.38 -21.57 -27.62
C SER A 1184 -2.27 -20.55 -27.35
N ASP A 1185 -1.08 -20.97 -26.93
CA ASP A 1185 -0.32 -20.13 -25.98
C ASP A 1185 0.76 -19.23 -26.58
N TRP A 1186 1.17 -19.51 -27.83
CA TRP A 1186 2.05 -18.63 -28.61
C TRP A 1186 1.30 -17.55 -29.41
N SER A 1187 -0.03 -17.57 -29.40
CA SER A 1187 -0.92 -16.67 -30.16
C SER A 1187 -0.60 -15.18 -30.02
N LEU A 1188 -0.15 -14.72 -28.84
CA LEU A 1188 0.13 -13.31 -28.59
C LEU A 1188 1.25 -12.74 -29.48
N LEU A 1189 2.21 -13.57 -29.89
CA LEU A 1189 3.30 -13.18 -30.79
C LEU A 1189 2.90 -13.27 -32.29
N TRP A 1190 1.67 -13.72 -32.59
CA TRP A 1190 1.14 -13.94 -33.94
C TRP A 1190 -0.16 -13.18 -34.18
N ASN A 1191 -0.03 -11.87 -34.37
CA ASN A 1191 -1.19 -11.00 -34.55
C ASN A 1191 -1.82 -11.08 -35.95
N ILE A 1192 -2.78 -12.00 -36.09
CA ILE A 1192 -3.93 -11.94 -37.02
C ILE A 1192 -5.15 -12.46 -36.25
N PRO A 1193 -6.39 -11.95 -36.48
CA PRO A 1193 -7.48 -12.12 -35.51
C PRO A 1193 -7.94 -13.57 -35.30
N SER A 1194 -8.18 -13.92 -34.04
CA SER A 1194 -8.97 -15.10 -33.65
C SER A 1194 -10.45 -14.83 -33.94
N PHE A 1195 -10.88 -15.09 -35.17
CA PHE A 1195 -12.27 -14.87 -35.58
C PHE A 1195 -13.23 -15.83 -34.86
N TYR A 1196 -14.04 -15.23 -33.98
CA TYR A 1196 -15.13 -15.81 -33.18
C TYR A 1196 -14.76 -16.72 -32.00
N THR A 1197 -15.07 -16.20 -30.81
CA THR A 1197 -15.82 -16.96 -29.79
C THR A 1197 -16.95 -16.05 -29.30
N PRO A 1198 -18.24 -16.42 -29.44
CA PRO A 1198 -19.34 -15.51 -29.14
C PRO A 1198 -19.64 -15.46 -27.63
N LEU A 1199 -19.05 -14.48 -26.94
CA LEU A 1199 -19.45 -14.08 -25.58
C LEU A 1199 -20.80 -13.33 -25.61
N PHE A 1200 -21.90 -14.04 -25.94
CA PHE A 1200 -23.30 -13.82 -25.51
C PHE A 1200 -24.23 -14.80 -26.26
N PRO A 1201 -25.06 -15.60 -25.57
CA PRO A 1201 -26.18 -16.31 -26.21
C PRO A 1201 -27.39 -15.38 -26.44
N PRO A 1202 -28.31 -15.73 -27.36
CA PRO A 1202 -29.58 -15.04 -27.57
C PRO A 1202 -30.65 -15.35 -26.50
#